data_AF-A0A950ZD56-F1
#
_entry.id   AF-A0A950ZD56-F1
#
_cell.length_a   1.000
_cell.length_b   1.000
_cell.length_c   1.000
_cell.angle_alpha   90.00
_cell.angle_beta   90.00
_cell.angle_gamma   90.00
#
_symmetry.space_group_name_H-M   'P 1'
#
loop_
_entity.id
_entity.type
_entity.pdbx_description
1 polymer ?
#
loop_
_entity_poly.entity_id
_entity_poly.type
_entity_poly.pdbx_seq_one_letter_code
_entity_poly.pdbx_strand_id
1 'polypeptide(L)'
;MHDNLIHFLRERQEAFPFRRDIDLRHFLADAVDRAALFPVPAKIFLADEQQPKGYGFALAKSPVLDDVESKLQRWLDAQLATRGERSERAENLLGSYTDAVFKLSRNATESSILADYDAVFWHLHAQQVSRIFSRFGRGAIEADLSREDIDRLKYALHARWLTAIRESSGAHGFLELVLDNPLVATEEFVGPDLRELRGYFNGYLQRDYTAFRDAVQDIRQQAADLMAKDKVLRRSIRLLGYPDAPALHVVALLDPRVRQLLGDHPKFRTHGDHALVEAIARPLLEFWVVQALRRGIIWMKTTEEGENLADGGANVVYSRAIRPMNFGRRGVVEPIVYRYGLVYDITSFTETLGEIARGGKGEEQSSYRQMLSFQRELAEIARRHLLQFEKFLGDGAFYTSRRATRILQAAIDVQQFYAESRRNGFAFNKGMRIALNYGYYRLLPMRISADGTQIIEFYGPGIVELSRLTTGKTTKEVEDMQHLLLAHGYDQNDVYRFFAPLSRSVDRGGVEEQQREFFAYINENGHLINEGIVVSVPFLEQLSTEITEDAQKVYRLRTKWSVYLGFASNGGYAAIRLLGAVSLKGLGLQEIGEVVWLRPDEAEISVVDEAKPLLQLLQQERNHKAARNVAATSTLVESDAGLADLVVCEAHAETAEPVILVGEWDPVSEEIRRPIRLDGIDAERYGLAVPLTVQGVESQSLAYQKLYRRLSRIETLPSFSADVVRHNTNFSGFIIGATVEPL
;
A
#
# COMPACT_ATOMS: atom_id res chain seq x y z
N MET A 1 24.30 -10.37 -6.85
CA MET A 1 24.50 -8.92 -6.61
C MET A 1 23.21 -8.20 -6.98
N HIS A 2 22.69 -7.34 -6.11
CA HIS A 2 21.32 -6.81 -6.22
C HIS A 2 21.23 -5.66 -7.24
N ASP A 3 20.23 -5.70 -8.12
CA ASP A 3 20.10 -4.76 -9.24
C ASP A 3 19.86 -3.31 -8.79
N ASN A 4 19.05 -3.12 -7.74
CA ASN A 4 18.83 -1.80 -7.14
C ASN A 4 20.13 -1.10 -6.69
N LEU A 5 21.11 -1.83 -6.14
CA LEU A 5 22.40 -1.26 -5.75
C LEU A 5 23.17 -0.75 -6.98
N ILE A 6 23.13 -1.52 -8.08
CA ILE A 6 23.76 -1.13 -9.34
C ILE A 6 23.11 0.14 -9.90
N HIS A 7 21.79 0.19 -9.95
CA HIS A 7 21.07 1.38 -10.42
C HIS A 7 21.34 2.60 -9.54
N PHE A 8 21.35 2.43 -8.22
CA PHE A 8 21.65 3.49 -7.26
C PHE A 8 23.06 4.08 -7.48
N LEU A 9 24.08 3.24 -7.64
CA LEU A 9 25.44 3.71 -7.86
C LEU A 9 25.63 4.30 -9.26
N ARG A 10 24.89 3.80 -10.26
CA ARG A 10 24.90 4.35 -11.63
C ARG A 10 24.37 5.78 -11.71
N GLU A 11 23.42 6.14 -10.86
CA GLU A 11 22.93 7.53 -10.74
C GLU A 11 24.01 8.50 -10.22
N ARG A 12 25.14 7.99 -9.71
CA ARG A 12 26.24 8.76 -9.10
C ARG A 12 27.54 8.63 -9.90
N GLN A 13 27.48 9.01 -11.17
CA GLN A 13 28.63 8.89 -12.09
C GLN A 13 29.85 9.72 -11.66
N GLU A 14 29.64 10.75 -10.84
CA GLU A 14 30.70 11.55 -10.24
C GLU A 14 31.56 10.76 -9.25
N ALA A 15 30.98 9.76 -8.59
CA ALA A 15 31.70 8.87 -7.67
C ALA A 15 32.13 7.58 -8.38
N PHE A 16 31.28 7.02 -9.24
CA PHE A 16 31.49 5.74 -9.92
C PHE A 16 31.41 5.92 -11.45
N PRO A 17 32.54 6.17 -12.12
CA PRO A 17 32.54 6.57 -13.54
C PRO A 17 32.38 5.39 -14.51
N PHE A 18 31.48 4.45 -14.23
CA PHE A 18 31.23 3.29 -15.09
C PHE A 18 30.08 3.57 -16.07
N ARG A 19 30.25 3.17 -17.33
CA ARG A 19 29.25 3.39 -18.38
C ARG A 19 28.16 2.32 -18.42
N ARG A 20 28.52 1.07 -18.13
CA ARG A 20 27.63 -0.10 -18.22
C ARG A 20 27.43 -0.75 -16.86
N ASP A 21 26.24 -1.28 -16.62
CA ASP A 21 25.90 -1.99 -15.38
C ASP A 21 26.81 -3.19 -15.13
N ILE A 22 27.20 -3.90 -16.19
CA ILE A 22 28.08 -5.06 -16.09
C ILE A 22 29.49 -4.69 -15.61
N ASP A 23 29.99 -3.52 -16.00
CA ASP A 23 31.33 -3.07 -15.59
C ASP A 23 31.33 -2.71 -14.10
N LEU A 24 30.27 -2.05 -13.64
CA LEU A 24 30.05 -1.74 -12.23
C LEU A 24 29.87 -3.02 -11.39
N ARG A 25 29.16 -4.03 -11.91
CA ARG A 25 29.03 -5.34 -11.24
C ARG A 25 30.40 -6.01 -11.07
N HIS A 26 31.21 -6.06 -12.12
CA HIS A 26 32.56 -6.63 -12.03
C HIS A 26 33.44 -5.81 -11.07
N PHE A 27 33.35 -4.47 -11.10
CA PHE A 27 34.07 -3.63 -10.13
C PHE A 27 33.69 -3.98 -8.68
N LEU A 28 32.40 -4.09 -8.37
CA LEU A 28 31.94 -4.44 -7.04
C LEU A 28 32.33 -5.87 -6.63
N ALA A 29 32.38 -6.80 -7.59
CA ALA A 29 32.76 -8.18 -7.34
C ALA A 29 34.28 -8.33 -7.13
N ASP A 30 35.08 -7.69 -7.98
CA ASP A 30 36.53 -7.94 -8.06
C ASP A 30 37.33 -6.94 -7.21
N ALA A 31 36.94 -5.67 -7.19
CA ALA A 31 37.69 -4.60 -6.52
C ALA A 31 37.26 -4.39 -5.06
N VAL A 32 35.95 -4.54 -4.79
CA VAL A 32 35.41 -4.41 -3.43
C VAL A 32 35.31 -5.76 -2.74
N ASP A 33 34.84 -6.80 -3.44
CA ASP A 33 34.88 -8.21 -2.99
C ASP A 33 34.13 -8.46 -1.66
N ARG A 34 33.23 -7.52 -1.30
CA ARG A 34 32.29 -7.60 -0.16
C ARG A 34 30.92 -6.97 -0.49
N ALA A 35 30.61 -6.83 -1.78
CA ALA A 35 29.44 -6.09 -2.23
C ALA A 35 28.09 -6.67 -1.78
N ALA A 36 28.05 -7.95 -1.40
CA ALA A 36 26.86 -8.59 -0.84
C ALA A 36 26.52 -8.11 0.59
N LEU A 37 27.47 -7.48 1.29
CA LEU A 37 27.27 -6.97 2.65
C LEU A 37 26.62 -5.58 2.65
N PHE A 38 26.59 -4.86 1.53
CA PHE A 38 26.03 -3.51 1.49
C PHE A 38 24.51 -3.54 1.57
N PRO A 39 23.90 -2.60 2.32
CA PRO A 39 22.46 -2.48 2.37
C PRO A 39 21.90 -2.15 0.99
N VAL A 40 20.76 -2.74 0.65
CA VAL A 40 20.14 -2.58 -0.68
C VAL A 40 19.17 -1.40 -0.71
N PRO A 41 19.40 -0.37 -1.55
CA PRO A 41 18.44 0.72 -1.73
C PRO A 41 17.12 0.25 -2.35
N ALA A 42 16.00 0.84 -1.92
CA ALA A 42 14.68 0.59 -2.49
C ALA A 42 14.29 1.68 -3.50
N LYS A 43 13.34 1.37 -4.40
CA LYS A 43 12.78 2.36 -5.34
C LYS A 43 11.95 3.40 -4.57
N ILE A 44 12.18 4.68 -4.87
CA ILE A 44 11.50 5.82 -4.28
C ILE A 44 10.59 6.45 -5.33
N PHE A 45 9.32 6.66 -4.99
CA PHE A 45 8.28 7.19 -5.88
C PHE A 45 7.73 8.52 -5.36
N LEU A 46 7.39 9.43 -6.28
CA LEU A 46 6.62 10.63 -5.97
C LEU A 46 5.13 10.29 -5.83
N ALA A 47 4.31 11.27 -5.44
CA ALA A 47 2.87 11.11 -5.25
C ALA A 47 2.13 10.57 -6.48
N ASP A 48 2.59 10.89 -7.70
CA ASP A 48 1.98 10.49 -8.98
C ASP A 48 2.24 9.01 -9.35
N GLU A 49 3.26 8.39 -8.76
CA GLU A 49 3.65 7.00 -8.91
C GLU A 49 3.76 6.50 -10.36
N GLN A 50 4.10 7.41 -11.27
CA GLN A 50 4.28 7.06 -12.69
C GLN A 50 5.64 6.40 -12.91
N GLN A 51 6.70 6.97 -12.32
CA GLN A 51 8.06 6.47 -12.43
C GLN A 51 8.80 6.63 -11.08
N PRO A 52 9.78 5.76 -10.77
CA PRO A 52 10.63 5.96 -9.61
C PRO A 52 11.45 7.24 -9.80
N LYS A 53 11.46 8.12 -8.78
CA LYS A 53 12.33 9.29 -8.70
C LYS A 53 13.81 8.89 -8.64
N GLY A 54 14.08 7.72 -8.05
CA GLY A 54 15.42 7.16 -7.88
C GLY A 54 15.40 6.04 -6.84
N TYR A 55 16.58 5.74 -6.30
CA TYR A 55 16.78 4.68 -5.31
C TYR A 55 17.28 5.25 -3.97
N GLY A 56 16.86 4.68 -2.84
CA GLY A 56 17.28 5.13 -1.51
C GLY A 56 16.69 4.34 -0.34
N PHE A 57 16.90 4.88 0.86
CA PHE A 57 16.41 4.34 2.13
C PHE A 57 15.40 5.31 2.73
N ALA A 58 14.11 4.97 2.65
CA ALA A 58 13.05 5.77 3.25
C ALA A 58 13.04 5.55 4.77
N LEU A 59 13.35 6.58 5.54
CA LEU A 59 13.45 6.53 7.00
C LEU A 59 12.51 7.53 7.65
N ALA A 60 11.89 7.13 8.76
CA ALA A 60 11.14 8.02 9.63
C ALA A 60 12.00 8.45 10.82
N LYS A 61 11.93 9.72 11.20
CA LYS A 61 12.56 10.16 12.45
C LYS A 61 11.86 9.51 13.65
N SER A 62 12.65 9.16 14.64
CA SER A 62 12.13 8.65 15.92
C SER A 62 12.96 9.24 17.07
N PRO A 63 12.32 9.61 18.19
CA PRO A 63 13.04 10.12 19.36
C PRO A 63 14.09 9.16 19.90
N VAL A 64 13.90 7.85 19.69
CA VAL A 64 14.84 6.82 20.16
C VAL A 64 16.17 6.85 19.39
N LEU A 65 16.13 7.18 18.08
CA LEU A 65 17.34 7.36 17.29
C LEU A 65 18.11 8.62 17.74
N ASP A 66 17.40 9.70 18.07
CA ASP A 66 18.01 10.94 18.58
C ASP A 66 18.61 10.73 19.99
N ASP A 67 17.98 9.90 20.84
CA ASP A 67 18.52 9.50 22.15
C ASP A 67 19.82 8.70 22.02
N VAL A 68 19.89 7.75 21.08
CA VAL A 68 21.12 6.98 20.81
C VAL A 68 22.26 7.91 20.37
N GLU A 69 21.98 8.85 19.47
CA GLU A 69 22.96 9.85 19.03
C GLU A 69 23.43 10.71 20.21
N SER A 70 22.50 11.17 21.04
CA SER A 70 22.78 11.99 22.22
C SER A 70 23.64 11.25 23.26
N LYS A 71 23.40 9.95 23.47
CA LYS A 71 24.20 9.11 24.38
C LYS A 71 25.64 8.93 23.88
N LEU A 72 25.83 8.72 22.57
CA LEU A 72 27.16 8.64 21.97
C LEU A 72 27.93 9.95 22.15
N GLN A 73 27.27 11.09 21.88
CA GLN A 73 27.86 12.41 22.07
C GLN A 73 28.27 12.63 23.54
N ARG A 74 27.38 12.33 24.50
CA ARG A 74 27.69 12.45 25.93
C ARG A 74 28.89 11.61 26.37
N TRP A 75 29.05 10.41 25.80
CA TRP A 75 30.21 9.58 26.07
C TRP A 75 31.50 10.24 25.55
N LEU A 76 31.50 10.74 24.30
CA LEU A 76 32.67 11.44 23.76
C LEU A 76 32.99 12.72 24.51
N ASP A 77 31.99 13.49 24.92
CA ASP A 77 32.19 14.71 25.72
C ASP A 77 32.83 14.38 27.08
N ALA A 78 32.39 13.29 27.72
CA ALA A 78 32.99 12.80 28.96
C ALA A 78 34.43 12.33 28.75
N GLN A 79 34.73 11.67 27.63
CA GLN A 79 36.09 11.27 27.26
C GLN A 79 36.99 12.46 26.96
N LEU A 80 36.45 13.50 26.32
CA LEU A 80 37.21 14.71 26.05
C LEU A 80 37.56 15.45 27.35
N ALA A 81 36.61 15.53 28.28
CA ALA A 81 36.82 16.15 29.60
C ALA A 81 37.92 15.45 30.41
N THR A 82 38.08 14.13 30.26
CA THR A 82 39.15 13.35 30.91
C THR A 82 40.37 13.12 30.01
N ARG A 83 40.45 13.80 28.85
CA ARG A 83 41.53 13.61 27.85
C ARG A 83 41.78 12.14 27.46
N GLY A 84 40.72 11.32 27.45
CA GLY A 84 40.76 9.90 27.11
C GLY A 84 41.05 8.97 28.29
N GLU A 85 41.27 9.49 29.50
CA GLU A 85 41.44 8.66 30.69
C GLU A 85 40.15 7.91 31.01
N ARG A 86 40.31 6.64 31.44
CA ARG A 86 39.18 5.82 31.88
C ARG A 86 38.57 6.41 33.15
N SER A 87 37.26 6.65 33.11
CA SER A 87 36.48 7.08 34.26
C SER A 87 35.21 6.26 34.35
N GLU A 88 34.76 5.97 35.57
CA GLU A 88 33.52 5.20 35.82
C GLU A 88 32.33 5.84 35.12
N ARG A 89 32.23 7.18 35.16
CA ARG A 89 31.19 7.93 34.46
C ARG A 89 31.19 7.64 32.95
N ALA A 90 32.35 7.63 32.31
CA ALA A 90 32.42 7.42 30.88
C ALA A 90 32.17 5.96 30.48
N GLU A 91 32.59 4.98 31.29
CA GLU A 91 32.23 3.57 31.06
C GLU A 91 30.72 3.35 31.20
N ASN A 92 30.07 3.96 32.20
CA ASN A 92 28.62 3.90 32.36
C ASN A 92 27.87 4.52 31.17
N LEU A 93 28.39 5.64 30.62
CA LEU A 93 27.81 6.27 29.43
C LEU A 93 27.99 5.40 28.18
N LEU A 94 29.15 4.74 28.03
CA LEU A 94 29.39 3.80 26.94
C LEU A 94 28.43 2.61 27.02
N GLY A 95 28.28 2.01 28.20
CA GLY A 95 27.33 0.91 28.44
C GLY A 95 25.87 1.33 28.16
N SER A 96 25.46 2.52 28.61
CA SER A 96 24.11 3.04 28.32
C SER A 96 23.85 3.26 26.82
N TYR A 97 24.87 3.70 26.10
CA TYR A 97 24.83 3.84 24.65
C TYR A 97 24.75 2.49 23.95
N THR A 98 25.61 1.52 24.29
CA THR A 98 25.64 0.19 23.66
C THR A 98 24.33 -0.56 23.89
N ASP A 99 23.77 -0.49 25.10
CA ASP A 99 22.46 -1.07 25.41
C ASP A 99 21.34 -0.50 24.52
N ALA A 100 21.38 0.80 24.25
CA ALA A 100 20.38 1.47 23.42
C ALA A 100 20.53 1.09 21.95
N VAL A 101 21.75 1.08 21.41
CA VAL A 101 22.04 0.63 20.04
C VAL A 101 21.62 -0.81 19.84
N PHE A 102 21.96 -1.71 20.78
CA PHE A 102 21.65 -3.13 20.67
C PHE A 102 20.14 -3.40 20.72
N LYS A 103 19.39 -2.67 21.55
CA LYS A 103 17.92 -2.76 21.55
C LYS A 103 17.32 -2.41 20.18
N LEU A 104 17.87 -1.41 19.49
CA LEU A 104 17.40 -1.01 18.16
C LEU A 104 17.83 -1.99 17.06
N SER A 105 19.10 -2.45 17.07
CA SER A 105 19.58 -3.47 16.13
C SER A 105 18.76 -4.75 16.28
N ARG A 106 18.53 -5.22 17.52
CA ARG A 106 17.70 -6.40 17.76
C ARG A 106 16.27 -6.21 17.24
N ASN A 107 15.66 -5.03 17.45
CA ASN A 107 14.36 -4.74 16.85
C ASN A 107 14.41 -4.80 15.32
N ALA A 108 15.48 -4.30 14.68
CA ALA A 108 15.66 -4.39 13.23
C ALA A 108 15.78 -5.84 12.75
N THR A 109 16.58 -6.67 13.43
CA THR A 109 16.74 -8.09 13.11
C THR A 109 15.46 -8.89 13.31
N GLU A 110 14.78 -8.70 14.44
CA GLU A 110 13.56 -9.44 14.81
C GLU A 110 12.35 -9.04 13.98
N SER A 111 12.31 -7.81 13.46
CA SER A 111 11.16 -7.29 12.70
C SER A 111 10.98 -8.00 11.36
N SER A 112 12.07 -8.37 10.69
CA SER A 112 12.02 -9.27 9.54
C SER A 112 13.41 -9.81 9.24
N ILE A 113 13.59 -11.12 9.46
CA ILE A 113 14.82 -11.85 9.10
C ILE A 113 15.08 -11.79 7.58
N LEU A 114 14.02 -11.56 6.81
CA LEU A 114 14.01 -11.56 5.35
C LEU A 114 13.99 -10.15 4.76
N ALA A 115 14.07 -9.11 5.58
CA ALA A 115 14.26 -7.76 5.10
C ALA A 115 15.63 -7.28 5.58
N ASP A 116 16.26 -6.43 4.78
CA ASP A 116 17.60 -5.91 5.05
C ASP A 116 17.63 -4.81 6.14
N TYR A 117 16.68 -4.85 7.09
CA TYR A 117 16.47 -3.78 8.07
C TYR A 117 17.66 -3.62 9.01
N ASP A 118 18.33 -4.71 9.39
CA ASP A 118 19.52 -4.64 10.23
C ASP A 118 20.69 -3.95 9.51
N ALA A 119 20.95 -4.28 8.23
CA ALA A 119 21.98 -3.58 7.45
C ALA A 119 21.65 -2.10 7.27
N VAL A 120 20.38 -1.76 7.01
CA VAL A 120 19.93 -0.36 6.89
C VAL A 120 20.08 0.37 8.23
N PHE A 121 19.78 -0.28 9.35
CA PHE A 121 20.00 0.29 10.68
C PHE A 121 21.48 0.60 10.91
N TRP A 122 22.37 -0.36 10.68
CA TRP A 122 23.80 -0.17 10.86
C TRP A 122 24.40 0.84 9.88
N HIS A 123 23.83 0.97 8.68
CA HIS A 123 24.18 2.02 7.72
C HIS A 123 23.81 3.42 8.21
N LEU A 124 22.58 3.59 8.69
CA LEU A 124 22.15 4.81 9.36
C LEU A 124 23.05 5.11 10.56
N HIS A 125 23.30 4.11 11.39
CA HIS A 125 24.08 4.28 12.60
C HIS A 125 25.53 4.63 12.31
N ALA A 126 26.17 3.98 11.33
CA ALA A 126 27.52 4.32 10.88
C ALA A 126 27.61 5.77 10.39
N GLN A 127 26.57 6.29 9.73
CA GLN A 127 26.50 7.71 9.37
C GLN A 127 26.46 8.61 10.62
N GLN A 128 25.62 8.28 11.61
CA GLN A 128 25.54 9.05 12.86
C GLN A 128 26.87 9.05 13.62
N VAL A 129 27.49 7.88 13.75
CA VAL A 129 28.78 7.68 14.41
C VAL A 129 29.86 8.51 13.70
N SER A 130 29.96 8.43 12.38
CA SER A 130 30.95 9.20 11.60
C SER A 130 30.77 10.72 11.73
N ARG A 131 29.51 11.20 11.78
CA ARG A 131 29.18 12.61 12.00
C ARG A 131 29.62 13.08 13.37
N ILE A 132 29.38 12.28 14.41
CA ILE A 132 29.78 12.60 15.78
C ILE A 132 31.30 12.59 15.93
N PHE A 133 32.01 11.58 15.41
CA PHE A 133 33.48 11.54 15.42
C PHE A 133 34.11 12.67 14.59
N SER A 134 33.44 13.13 13.52
CA SER A 134 33.88 14.30 12.76
C SER A 134 33.68 15.61 13.54
N ARG A 135 32.64 15.70 14.39
CA ARG A 135 32.42 16.84 15.31
C ARG A 135 33.37 16.84 16.49
N PHE A 136 33.77 15.67 16.98
CA PHE A 136 34.72 15.52 18.10
C PHE A 136 35.99 16.34 17.90
N GLY A 137 36.56 16.34 16.69
CA GLY A 137 37.76 17.12 16.39
C GLY A 137 37.61 18.62 16.63
N ARG A 138 36.42 19.20 16.40
CA ARG A 138 36.15 20.62 16.69
C ARG A 138 36.11 20.90 18.18
N GLY A 139 35.38 20.08 18.95
CA GLY A 139 35.33 20.22 20.41
C GLY A 139 36.70 20.01 21.06
N ALA A 140 37.53 19.14 20.49
CA ALA A 140 38.87 18.89 21.01
C ALA A 140 39.86 20.05 20.77
N ILE A 141 39.69 20.81 19.68
CA ILE A 141 40.44 22.07 19.47
C ILE A 141 40.06 23.10 20.55
N GLU A 142 38.77 23.20 20.90
CA GLU A 142 38.31 24.10 21.97
C GLU A 142 38.87 23.69 23.35
N ALA A 143 39.21 22.42 23.53
CA ALA A 143 39.86 21.87 24.72
C ALA A 143 41.40 21.95 24.70
N ASP A 144 41.98 22.72 23.77
CA ASP A 144 43.41 23.03 23.66
C ASP A 144 44.31 21.80 23.40
N LEU A 145 43.79 20.81 22.64
CA LEU A 145 44.56 19.66 22.17
C LEU A 145 45.25 19.95 20.83
N SER A 146 46.48 19.44 20.66
CA SER A 146 47.17 19.51 19.37
C SER A 146 46.46 18.64 18.34
N ARG A 147 46.56 18.98 17.04
CA ARG A 147 45.91 18.21 15.98
C ARG A 147 46.32 16.73 15.95
N GLU A 148 47.58 16.43 16.26
CA GLU A 148 48.07 15.05 16.34
C GLU A 148 47.48 14.29 17.54
N ASP A 149 47.35 14.95 18.69
CA ASP A 149 46.74 14.36 19.87
C ASP A 149 45.24 14.13 19.66
N ILE A 150 44.56 15.02 18.93
CA ILE A 150 43.16 14.85 18.53
C ILE A 150 42.99 13.61 17.66
N ASP A 151 43.82 13.44 16.63
CA ASP A 151 43.75 12.30 15.72
C ASP A 151 44.02 10.98 16.50
N ARG A 152 45.05 10.95 17.36
CA ARG A 152 45.35 9.79 18.21
C ARG A 152 44.20 9.47 19.17
N LEU A 153 43.65 10.47 19.85
CA LEU A 153 42.54 10.29 20.78
C LEU A 153 41.28 9.81 20.05
N LYS A 154 40.95 10.39 18.89
CA LYS A 154 39.82 9.97 18.04
C LYS A 154 39.88 8.47 17.75
N TYR A 155 41.02 7.97 17.29
CA TYR A 155 41.17 6.55 16.93
C TYR A 155 41.31 5.61 18.14
N ALA A 156 41.86 6.09 19.27
CA ALA A 156 41.82 5.35 20.53
C ALA A 156 40.39 5.18 21.06
N LEU A 157 39.56 6.23 20.96
CA LEU A 157 38.15 6.17 21.32
C LEU A 157 37.36 5.29 20.34
N HIS A 158 37.62 5.39 19.03
CA HIS A 158 37.06 4.47 18.06
C HIS A 158 37.39 3.00 18.39
N ALA A 159 38.62 2.68 18.78
CA ALA A 159 39.00 1.33 19.19
C ALA A 159 38.19 0.84 20.41
N ARG A 160 37.93 1.71 21.38
CA ARG A 160 37.08 1.38 22.54
C ARG A 160 35.62 1.16 22.15
N TRP A 161 35.09 2.02 21.29
CA TRP A 161 33.76 1.85 20.72
C TRP A 161 33.65 0.52 19.97
N LEU A 162 34.64 0.20 19.13
CA LEU A 162 34.73 -1.04 18.37
C LEU A 162 34.69 -2.27 19.29
N THR A 163 35.48 -2.28 20.37
CA THR A 163 35.47 -3.37 21.36
C THR A 163 34.10 -3.51 22.01
N ALA A 164 33.51 -2.40 22.47
CA ALA A 164 32.22 -2.43 23.15
C ALA A 164 31.07 -2.94 22.25
N ILE A 165 31.08 -2.56 20.97
CA ILE A 165 30.11 -3.08 19.99
C ILE A 165 30.34 -4.56 19.68
N ARG A 166 31.60 -5.00 19.50
CA ARG A 166 31.94 -6.42 19.25
C ARG A 166 31.61 -7.32 20.44
N GLU A 167 31.75 -6.85 21.68
CA GLU A 167 31.38 -7.62 22.88
C GLU A 167 29.86 -7.73 23.03
N SER A 168 29.12 -6.69 22.62
CA SER A 168 27.67 -6.63 22.76
C SER A 168 26.91 -7.29 21.59
N SER A 169 27.57 -7.54 20.45
CA SER A 169 26.92 -8.03 19.23
C SER A 169 27.76 -9.05 18.46
N GLY A 170 27.10 -10.03 17.84
CA GLY A 170 27.74 -10.88 16.83
C GLY A 170 28.01 -10.07 15.57
N ALA A 171 29.28 -9.96 15.14
CA ALA A 171 29.64 -9.24 13.92
C ALA A 171 29.21 -10.04 12.68
N HIS A 172 28.12 -9.61 12.05
CA HIS A 172 27.54 -10.24 10.86
C HIS A 172 27.06 -9.20 9.85
N GLY A 173 27.02 -9.57 8.56
CA GLY A 173 26.43 -8.73 7.52
C GLY A 173 27.12 -7.37 7.37
N PHE A 174 26.35 -6.29 7.21
CA PHE A 174 26.90 -4.95 7.05
C PHE A 174 27.67 -4.46 8.28
N LEU A 175 27.29 -4.91 9.49
CA LEU A 175 28.00 -4.56 10.72
C LEU A 175 29.46 -5.04 10.68
N GLU A 176 29.74 -6.22 10.12
CA GLU A 176 31.10 -6.73 9.95
C GLU A 176 31.96 -5.72 9.16
N LEU A 177 31.43 -5.17 8.06
CA LEU A 177 32.11 -4.16 7.26
C LEU A 177 32.36 -2.87 8.06
N VAL A 178 31.38 -2.41 8.85
CA VAL A 178 31.53 -1.23 9.71
C VAL A 178 32.63 -1.43 10.76
N LEU A 179 32.73 -2.63 11.33
CA LEU A 179 33.70 -2.95 12.39
C LEU A 179 35.10 -3.28 11.84
N ASP A 180 35.21 -3.73 10.60
CA ASP A 180 36.48 -4.05 9.95
C ASP A 180 37.12 -2.82 9.28
N ASN A 181 36.30 -1.83 8.89
CA ASN A 181 36.76 -0.65 8.17
C ASN A 181 36.63 0.63 9.02
N PRO A 182 37.73 1.15 9.60
CA PRO A 182 37.70 2.32 10.49
C PRO A 182 37.19 3.58 9.80
N LEU A 183 37.41 3.72 8.49
CA LEU A 183 36.99 4.90 7.73
C LEU A 183 35.46 5.01 7.74
N VAL A 184 34.76 3.89 7.70
CA VAL A 184 33.29 3.85 7.74
C VAL A 184 32.78 4.43 9.06
N ALA A 185 33.34 4.08 10.21
CA ALA A 185 32.86 4.61 11.48
C ALA A 185 33.37 6.04 11.78
N THR A 186 34.55 6.42 11.29
CA THR A 186 35.24 7.64 11.76
C THR A 186 35.20 8.83 10.81
N GLU A 187 35.04 8.60 9.51
CA GLU A 187 35.07 9.65 8.49
C GLU A 187 33.68 9.87 7.88
N GLU A 188 33.25 11.13 7.81
CA GLU A 188 31.99 11.50 7.16
C GLU A 188 32.15 11.55 5.63
N PHE A 189 33.31 12.01 5.16
CA PHE A 189 33.60 12.26 3.75
C PHE A 189 35.10 12.09 3.45
N VAL A 190 35.45 11.48 2.32
CA VAL A 190 36.81 11.49 1.77
C VAL A 190 36.74 11.92 0.30
N GLY A 191 37.40 13.03 -0.03
CA GLY A 191 37.38 13.58 -1.37
C GLY A 191 38.34 12.89 -2.33
N PRO A 192 38.28 13.21 -3.64
CA PRO A 192 39.20 12.67 -4.66
C PRO A 192 40.66 13.04 -4.43
N ASP A 193 40.92 14.10 -3.68
CA ASP A 193 42.26 14.57 -3.28
C ASP A 193 42.82 13.83 -2.05
N LEU A 194 42.00 12.98 -1.40
CA LEU A 194 42.40 12.15 -0.25
C LEU A 194 42.96 12.94 0.95
N ARG A 195 42.60 14.22 1.10
CA ARG A 195 43.13 15.09 2.17
C ARG A 195 42.63 14.70 3.54
N GLU A 196 41.41 14.22 3.61
CA GLU A 196 40.73 13.81 4.82
C GLU A 196 41.38 12.57 5.46
N LEU A 197 42.15 11.79 4.68
CA LEU A 197 42.89 10.64 5.20
C LEU A 197 44.07 11.03 6.10
N ARG A 198 44.49 12.30 6.15
CA ARG A 198 45.62 12.72 7.00
C ARG A 198 45.43 12.29 8.47
N GLY A 199 44.23 12.46 9.01
CA GLY A 199 43.92 12.03 10.38
C GLY A 199 44.01 10.52 10.53
N TYR A 200 43.50 9.76 9.55
CA TYR A 200 43.59 8.30 9.50
C TYR A 200 45.04 7.81 9.48
N PHE A 201 45.90 8.39 8.64
CA PHE A 201 47.31 8.03 8.58
C PHE A 201 48.05 8.34 9.88
N ASN A 202 47.85 9.53 10.44
CA ASN A 202 48.55 9.97 11.63
C ASN A 202 48.07 9.26 12.91
N GLY A 203 46.76 9.12 13.08
CA GLY A 203 46.14 8.61 14.29
C GLY A 203 45.94 7.09 14.30
N TYR A 204 45.47 6.50 13.20
CA TYR A 204 45.17 5.06 13.12
C TYR A 204 46.36 4.24 12.63
N LEU A 205 46.89 4.56 11.45
CA LEU A 205 48.01 3.79 10.87
C LEU A 205 49.37 4.14 11.49
N GLN A 206 49.48 5.32 12.12
CA GLN A 206 50.73 5.87 12.63
C GLN A 206 51.82 5.94 11.54
N ARG A 207 51.43 6.37 10.34
CA ARG A 207 52.27 6.47 9.14
C ARG A 207 52.25 7.90 8.61
N ASP A 208 53.27 8.26 7.85
CA ASP A 208 53.36 9.57 7.21
C ASP A 208 52.40 9.69 6.02
N TYR A 209 51.42 10.58 6.14
CA TYR A 209 50.48 10.90 5.07
C TYR A 209 51.16 11.48 3.81
N THR A 210 52.26 12.21 3.95
CA THR A 210 52.93 12.85 2.82
C THR A 210 53.53 11.82 1.87
N ALA A 211 54.17 10.79 2.41
CA ALA A 211 54.68 9.65 1.63
C ALA A 211 53.57 8.93 0.85
N PHE A 212 52.40 8.73 1.47
CA PHE A 212 51.23 8.14 0.81
C PHE A 212 50.70 9.03 -0.34
N ARG A 213 50.52 10.32 -0.07
CA ARG A 213 50.04 11.30 -1.06
C ARG A 213 50.97 11.35 -2.28
N ASP A 214 52.27 11.38 -2.03
CA ASP A 214 53.28 11.48 -3.08
C ASP A 214 53.30 10.19 -3.92
N ALA A 215 53.15 9.01 -3.30
CA ALA A 215 52.99 7.75 -4.03
C ALA A 215 51.74 7.71 -4.92
N VAL A 216 50.58 8.17 -4.42
CA VAL A 216 49.35 8.25 -5.24
C VAL A 216 49.52 9.20 -6.42
N GLN A 217 50.18 10.34 -6.21
CA GLN A 217 50.41 11.31 -7.28
C GLN A 217 51.41 10.78 -8.32
N ASP A 218 52.43 10.05 -7.89
CA ASP A 218 53.38 9.37 -8.78
C ASP A 218 52.69 8.31 -9.64
N ILE A 219 51.87 7.42 -9.05
CA ILE A 219 51.07 6.44 -9.79
C ILE A 219 50.18 7.14 -10.82
N ARG A 220 49.50 8.22 -10.42
CA ARG A 220 48.60 8.99 -11.29
C ARG A 220 49.35 9.58 -12.49
N GLN A 221 50.52 10.18 -12.26
CA GLN A 221 51.33 10.77 -13.31
C GLN A 221 51.90 9.70 -14.26
N GLN A 222 52.46 8.62 -13.71
CA GLN A 222 52.96 7.51 -14.52
C GLN A 222 51.84 6.88 -15.36
N ALA A 223 50.67 6.63 -14.79
CA ALA A 223 49.54 6.08 -15.51
C ALA A 223 49.08 7.00 -16.66
N ALA A 224 49.01 8.32 -16.43
CA ALA A 224 48.67 9.29 -17.47
C ALA A 224 49.69 9.28 -18.62
N ASP A 225 50.98 9.29 -18.30
CA ASP A 225 52.08 9.23 -19.29
C ASP A 225 52.04 7.94 -20.10
N LEU A 226 51.76 6.81 -19.45
CA LEU A 226 51.64 5.50 -20.10
C LEU A 226 50.40 5.44 -21.00
N MET A 227 49.24 5.92 -20.55
CA MET A 227 48.02 5.97 -21.35
C MET A 227 48.14 6.91 -22.56
N ALA A 228 48.96 7.97 -22.46
CA ALA A 228 49.25 8.86 -23.58
C ALA A 228 50.13 8.18 -24.65
N LYS A 229 51.07 7.33 -24.24
CA LYS A 229 52.05 6.68 -25.13
C LYS A 229 51.60 5.31 -25.64
N ASP A 230 50.81 4.57 -24.88
CA ASP A 230 50.35 3.21 -25.20
C ASP A 230 48.82 3.15 -25.39
N LYS A 231 48.41 2.99 -26.64
CA LYS A 231 46.99 2.86 -27.04
C LYS A 231 46.36 1.54 -26.57
N VAL A 232 47.14 0.47 -26.40
CA VAL A 232 46.65 -0.83 -25.94
C VAL A 232 46.27 -0.73 -24.47
N LEU A 233 47.16 -0.20 -23.62
CA LEU A 233 46.87 0.04 -22.20
C LEU A 233 45.63 0.90 -22.02
N ARG A 234 45.55 2.02 -22.76
CA ARG A 234 44.37 2.92 -22.74
C ARG A 234 43.09 2.19 -23.15
N ARG A 235 43.14 1.31 -24.15
CA ARG A 235 41.99 0.49 -24.57
C ARG A 235 41.61 -0.55 -23.51
N SER A 236 42.59 -1.20 -22.87
CA SER A 236 42.34 -2.18 -21.80
C SER A 236 41.63 -1.55 -20.61
N ILE A 237 42.07 -0.37 -20.17
CA ILE A 237 41.40 0.38 -19.09
C ILE A 237 39.97 0.75 -19.48
N ARG A 238 39.75 1.15 -20.75
CA ARG A 238 38.40 1.41 -21.27
C ARG A 238 37.51 0.15 -21.31
N LEU A 239 38.09 -1.03 -21.55
CA LEU A 239 37.36 -2.30 -21.52
C LEU A 239 36.90 -2.67 -20.10
N LEU A 240 37.58 -2.17 -19.06
CA LEU A 240 37.12 -2.25 -17.66
C LEU A 240 35.97 -1.29 -17.33
N GLY A 241 35.52 -0.47 -18.30
CA GLY A 241 34.34 0.39 -18.18
C GLY A 241 34.60 1.84 -17.80
N TYR A 242 35.86 2.21 -17.56
CA TYR A 242 36.27 3.58 -17.23
C TYR A 242 36.19 4.54 -18.43
N PRO A 243 35.93 5.84 -18.20
CA PRO A 243 35.81 6.81 -19.27
C PRO A 243 37.16 7.08 -19.92
N ASP A 244 37.13 7.44 -21.19
CA ASP A 244 38.34 7.83 -21.91
C ASP A 244 38.78 9.24 -21.49
N ALA A 245 39.66 9.32 -20.51
CA ALA A 245 40.14 10.56 -19.90
C ALA A 245 41.68 10.62 -19.91
N PRO A 246 42.27 11.83 -19.96
CA PRO A 246 43.72 12.00 -19.95
C PRO A 246 44.37 11.60 -18.61
N ALA A 247 43.62 11.62 -17.52
CA ALA A 247 44.04 11.14 -16.21
C ALA A 247 43.02 10.16 -15.65
N LEU A 248 43.49 9.16 -14.91
CA LEU A 248 42.64 8.18 -14.28
C LEU A 248 41.85 8.79 -13.11
N HIS A 249 40.57 8.42 -13.04
CA HIS A 249 39.76 8.68 -11.86
C HIS A 249 40.35 7.96 -10.64
N VAL A 250 40.19 8.52 -9.44
CA VAL A 250 40.79 7.94 -8.24
C VAL A 250 40.30 6.52 -7.94
N VAL A 251 39.04 6.21 -8.25
CA VAL A 251 38.50 4.84 -8.19
C VAL A 251 39.23 3.88 -9.13
N ALA A 252 39.62 4.34 -10.32
CA ALA A 252 40.40 3.53 -11.25
C ALA A 252 41.83 3.30 -10.75
N LEU A 253 42.43 4.28 -10.08
CA LEU A 253 43.77 4.13 -9.49
C LEU A 253 43.82 3.10 -8.36
N LEU A 254 42.71 2.94 -7.63
CA LEU A 254 42.59 1.98 -6.53
C LEU A 254 42.03 0.62 -6.97
N ASP A 255 41.49 0.51 -8.19
CA ASP A 255 40.99 -0.76 -8.71
C ASP A 255 42.17 -1.73 -8.91
N PRO A 256 42.18 -2.90 -8.23
CA PRO A 256 43.26 -3.87 -8.33
C PRO A 256 43.47 -4.37 -9.77
N ARG A 257 42.42 -4.40 -10.59
CA ARG A 257 42.51 -4.81 -12.01
C ARG A 257 43.26 -3.79 -12.85
N VAL A 258 43.03 -2.50 -12.60
CA VAL A 258 43.78 -1.42 -13.25
C VAL A 258 45.22 -1.41 -12.75
N ARG A 259 45.44 -1.60 -11.44
CA ARG A 259 46.78 -1.69 -10.88
C ARG A 259 47.57 -2.88 -11.41
N GLN A 260 46.93 -4.02 -11.62
CA GLN A 260 47.56 -5.18 -12.25
C GLN A 260 48.00 -4.84 -13.68
N LEU A 261 47.13 -4.21 -14.48
CA LEU A 261 47.49 -3.76 -15.85
C LEU A 261 48.66 -2.77 -15.85
N LEU A 262 48.71 -1.85 -14.89
CA LEU A 262 49.83 -0.93 -14.73
C LEU A 262 51.11 -1.68 -14.30
N GLY A 263 51.01 -2.58 -13.32
CA GLY A 263 52.12 -3.37 -12.79
C GLY A 263 52.77 -4.29 -13.84
N ASP A 264 51.96 -4.88 -14.72
CA ASP A 264 52.42 -5.74 -15.81
C ASP A 264 53.09 -4.94 -16.95
N HIS A 265 52.94 -3.62 -16.97
CA HIS A 265 53.51 -2.78 -18.02
C HIS A 265 55.02 -2.54 -17.78
N PRO A 266 55.93 -2.90 -18.73
CA PRO A 266 57.38 -2.89 -18.50
C PRO A 266 58.01 -1.55 -18.09
N LYS A 267 57.33 -0.44 -18.42
CA LYS A 267 57.77 0.93 -18.10
C LYS A 267 57.16 1.51 -16.83
N PHE A 268 56.22 0.81 -16.20
CA PHE A 268 55.68 1.22 -14.91
C PHE A 268 56.71 0.89 -13.83
N ARG A 269 57.01 1.86 -12.97
CA ARG A 269 57.97 1.70 -11.88
C ARG A 269 57.27 2.00 -10.58
N THR A 270 57.48 1.15 -9.58
CA THR A 270 56.98 1.40 -8.23
C THR A 270 58.03 2.24 -7.47
N HIS A 271 57.67 3.47 -7.13
CA HIS A 271 58.48 4.40 -6.33
C HIS A 271 57.72 4.80 -5.06
N GLY A 272 58.37 4.75 -3.89
CA GLY A 272 57.72 5.04 -2.61
C GLY A 272 56.87 3.87 -2.08
N ASP A 273 55.94 4.17 -1.17
CA ASP A 273 55.18 3.17 -0.41
C ASP A 273 53.92 2.67 -1.16
N HIS A 274 54.12 2.03 -2.32
CA HIS A 274 53.02 1.44 -3.11
C HIS A 274 52.24 0.36 -2.36
N ALA A 275 52.92 -0.35 -1.46
CA ALA A 275 52.32 -1.37 -0.59
C ALA A 275 51.26 -0.74 0.32
N LEU A 276 51.50 0.47 0.81
CA LEU A 276 50.53 1.23 1.60
C LEU A 276 49.30 1.62 0.76
N VAL A 277 49.49 2.05 -0.49
CA VAL A 277 48.36 2.32 -1.41
C VAL A 277 47.56 1.05 -1.67
N GLU A 278 48.22 -0.10 -1.79
CA GLU A 278 47.59 -1.43 -1.96
C GLU A 278 46.78 -1.83 -0.73
N ALA A 279 47.35 -1.65 0.47
CA ALA A 279 46.71 -1.97 1.74
C ALA A 279 45.45 -1.14 2.00
N ILE A 280 45.44 0.14 1.59
CA ILE A 280 44.30 1.03 1.82
C ILE A 280 43.28 1.05 0.67
N ALA A 281 43.60 0.48 -0.50
CA ALA A 281 42.76 0.57 -1.69
C ALA A 281 41.35 0.01 -1.44
N ARG A 282 41.25 -1.23 -0.95
CA ARG A 282 39.97 -1.87 -0.67
C ARG A 282 39.18 -1.14 0.43
N PRO A 283 39.74 -0.84 1.63
CA PRO A 283 39.03 -0.06 2.64
C PRO A 283 38.49 1.28 2.12
N LEU A 284 39.24 1.96 1.25
CA LEU A 284 38.82 3.23 0.68
C LEU A 284 37.72 3.08 -0.38
N LEU A 285 37.77 2.02 -1.21
CA LEU A 285 36.70 1.70 -2.15
C LEU A 285 35.40 1.32 -1.43
N GLU A 286 35.48 0.48 -0.39
CA GLU A 286 34.34 0.16 0.49
C GLU A 286 33.75 1.43 1.09
N PHE A 287 34.61 2.30 1.63
CA PHE A 287 34.19 3.57 2.21
C PHE A 287 33.43 4.44 1.20
N TRP A 288 33.90 4.56 -0.05
CA TRP A 288 33.18 5.36 -1.05
C TRP A 288 31.83 4.78 -1.45
N VAL A 289 31.68 3.44 -1.45
CA VAL A 289 30.36 2.82 -1.63
C VAL A 289 29.45 3.19 -0.48
N VAL A 290 29.91 3.07 0.78
CA VAL A 290 29.13 3.47 1.96
C VAL A 290 28.81 4.97 1.93
N GLN A 291 29.78 5.83 1.58
CA GLN A 291 29.58 7.27 1.46
C GLN A 291 28.51 7.61 0.42
N ALA A 292 28.49 6.90 -0.71
CA ALA A 292 27.43 7.07 -1.71
C ALA A 292 26.07 6.61 -1.17
N LEU A 293 26.02 5.48 -0.44
CA LEU A 293 24.80 4.97 0.21
C LEU A 293 24.26 5.93 1.27
N ARG A 294 25.11 6.66 2.00
CA ARG A 294 24.68 7.68 2.99
C ARG A 294 23.87 8.79 2.34
N ARG A 295 24.23 9.18 1.10
CA ARG A 295 23.45 10.14 0.29
C ARG A 295 22.10 9.59 -0.16
N GLY A 296 21.87 8.29 0.00
CA GLY A 296 20.60 7.62 -0.29
C GLY A 296 19.62 7.64 0.87
N ILE A 297 19.98 8.16 2.05
CA ILE A 297 19.06 8.26 3.18
C ILE A 297 18.07 9.40 2.94
N ILE A 298 16.78 9.07 2.93
CA ILE A 298 15.68 10.02 2.71
C ILE A 298 14.81 10.03 3.95
N TRP A 299 14.87 11.14 4.69
CA TRP A 299 14.01 11.36 5.84
C TRP A 299 12.60 11.75 5.39
N MET A 300 11.61 11.05 5.92
CA MET A 300 10.20 11.27 5.63
C MET A 300 9.40 11.48 6.92
N LYS A 301 8.39 12.34 6.84
CA LYS A 301 7.35 12.51 7.84
C LYS A 301 6.03 12.05 7.26
N THR A 302 5.37 11.12 7.95
CA THR A 302 4.03 10.67 7.56
C THR A 302 2.98 11.54 8.26
N THR A 303 2.08 12.16 7.52
CA THR A 303 0.97 12.96 8.05
C THR A 303 -0.13 12.07 8.62
N GLU A 304 -1.09 12.65 9.36
CA GLU A 304 -2.27 11.92 9.85
C GLU A 304 -3.12 11.37 8.69
N GLU A 305 -3.12 12.06 7.55
CA GLU A 305 -3.79 11.64 6.31
C GLU A 305 -3.01 10.54 5.54
N GLY A 306 -1.85 10.11 6.06
CA GLY A 306 -1.03 9.05 5.48
C GLY A 306 -0.11 9.50 4.35
N GLU A 307 0.09 10.80 4.17
CA GLU A 307 1.02 11.34 3.16
C GLU A 307 2.45 11.31 3.65
N ASN A 308 3.39 10.95 2.77
CA ASN A 308 4.81 10.97 3.09
C ASN A 308 5.45 12.25 2.56
N LEU A 309 5.87 13.13 3.46
CA LEU A 309 6.53 14.39 3.13
C LEU A 309 8.03 14.30 3.38
N ALA A 310 8.84 14.96 2.55
CA ALA A 310 10.26 15.10 2.82
C ALA A 310 10.50 15.89 4.12
N ASP A 311 11.37 15.39 4.98
CA ASP A 311 11.73 16.06 6.21
C ASP A 311 12.97 16.95 5.99
N GLY A 312 12.75 18.19 5.54
CA GLY A 312 13.88 19.12 5.28
C GLY A 312 13.59 20.36 4.43
N GLY A 313 12.39 20.94 4.48
CA GLY A 313 12.06 22.22 3.83
C GLY A 313 11.77 22.15 2.32
N ALA A 314 11.97 21.01 1.69
CA ALA A 314 11.46 20.75 0.35
C ALA A 314 10.03 20.19 0.46
N ASN A 315 9.04 20.85 -0.18
CA ASN A 315 7.66 20.36 -0.27
C ASN A 315 7.53 19.20 -1.29
N VAL A 316 8.37 18.19 -1.14
CA VAL A 316 8.29 16.97 -1.96
C VAL A 316 7.35 16.01 -1.27
N VAL A 317 6.23 15.72 -1.93
CA VAL A 317 5.28 14.69 -1.55
C VAL A 317 5.67 13.37 -2.21
N TYR A 318 5.94 12.37 -1.39
CA TYR A 318 6.21 11.01 -1.82
C TYR A 318 4.94 10.17 -1.82
N SER A 319 4.98 9.11 -2.61
CA SER A 319 3.96 8.07 -2.66
C SER A 319 3.53 7.60 -1.26
N ARG A 320 2.21 7.52 -1.04
CA ARG A 320 1.60 6.93 0.18
C ARG A 320 1.95 5.44 0.34
N ALA A 321 2.29 4.77 -0.76
CA ALA A 321 2.72 3.37 -0.73
C ALA A 321 4.14 3.15 -0.21
N ILE A 322 4.97 4.20 -0.13
CA ILE A 322 6.27 4.12 0.55
C ILE A 322 6.02 4.04 2.05
N ARG A 323 6.67 3.10 2.72
CA ARG A 323 6.60 2.98 4.17
C ARG A 323 7.96 3.30 4.76
N PRO A 324 8.16 4.50 5.32
CA PRO A 324 9.44 4.86 5.89
C PRO A 324 9.74 3.99 7.12
N MET A 325 10.97 3.45 7.19
CA MET A 325 11.42 2.60 8.29
C MET A 325 11.56 3.43 9.56
N ASN A 326 10.88 2.99 10.62
CA ASN A 326 10.93 3.58 11.95
C ASN A 326 11.52 2.58 12.95
N PHE A 327 12.83 2.64 13.17
CA PHE A 327 13.53 1.75 14.08
C PHE A 327 13.09 1.88 15.55
N GLY A 328 12.44 2.99 15.93
CA GLY A 328 11.87 3.18 17.26
C GLY A 328 10.52 2.49 17.49
N ARG A 329 9.85 2.01 16.43
CA ARG A 329 8.59 1.25 16.52
C ARG A 329 8.86 -0.25 16.49
N ARG A 330 7.98 -1.02 17.14
CA ARG A 330 7.96 -2.48 16.99
C ARG A 330 7.65 -2.84 15.53
N GLY A 331 8.47 -3.69 14.91
CA GLY A 331 8.26 -4.13 13.53
C GLY A 331 8.99 -3.31 12.45
N VAL A 332 9.68 -2.21 12.81
CA VAL A 332 10.38 -1.23 11.94
C VAL A 332 9.49 -0.56 10.89
N VAL A 333 8.81 -1.34 10.07
CA VAL A 333 7.83 -0.93 9.08
C VAL A 333 6.45 -1.39 9.53
N GLU A 334 5.46 -0.53 9.40
CA GLU A 334 4.09 -0.93 9.67
C GLU A 334 3.62 -1.98 8.63
N PRO A 335 3.15 -3.17 9.05
CA PRO A 335 2.74 -4.21 8.11
C PRO A 335 1.49 -3.81 7.33
N ILE A 336 0.77 -2.81 7.80
CA ILE A 336 -0.46 -2.28 7.24
C ILE A 336 -0.18 -1.51 5.95
N VAL A 337 -0.95 -1.81 4.90
CA VAL A 337 -1.02 -1.00 3.68
C VAL A 337 -2.46 -0.81 3.25
N TYR A 338 -2.75 0.35 2.69
CA TYR A 338 -3.94 0.58 1.91
C TYR A 338 -3.58 0.45 0.43
N ARG A 339 -4.30 -0.39 -0.30
CA ARG A 339 -4.06 -0.61 -1.73
C ARG A 339 -5.37 -0.82 -2.47
N TYR A 340 -5.29 -0.67 -3.79
CA TYR A 340 -6.35 -1.07 -4.69
C TYR A 340 -6.13 -2.52 -5.08
N GLY A 341 -7.08 -3.37 -4.75
CA GLY A 341 -7.04 -4.79 -5.06
C GLY A 341 -7.99 -5.15 -6.20
N LEU A 342 -7.57 -6.12 -7.00
CA LEU A 342 -8.38 -6.79 -8.02
C LEU A 342 -8.25 -8.29 -7.82
N VAL A 343 -9.39 -8.97 -7.66
CA VAL A 343 -9.46 -10.42 -7.80
C VAL A 343 -10.39 -10.74 -8.95
N TYR A 344 -9.94 -11.58 -9.88
CA TYR A 344 -10.83 -12.28 -10.79
C TYR A 344 -10.91 -13.75 -10.40
N ASP A 345 -12.06 -14.38 -10.68
CA ASP A 345 -12.37 -15.79 -10.42
C ASP A 345 -13.14 -16.35 -11.62
N ILE A 346 -12.70 -17.49 -12.18
CA ILE A 346 -13.39 -18.13 -13.30
C ILE A 346 -14.48 -19.05 -12.75
N THR A 347 -15.73 -18.81 -13.16
CA THR A 347 -16.89 -19.53 -12.65
C THR A 347 -16.80 -21.02 -13.00
N SER A 348 -17.05 -21.88 -12.00
CA SER A 348 -17.05 -23.34 -12.14
C SER A 348 -15.76 -23.92 -12.76
N PHE A 349 -14.61 -23.29 -12.51
CA PHE A 349 -13.32 -23.74 -13.05
C PHE A 349 -13.00 -25.20 -12.68
N THR A 350 -13.05 -25.53 -11.37
CA THR A 350 -12.73 -26.88 -10.89
C THR A 350 -13.66 -27.94 -11.46
N GLU A 351 -14.95 -27.63 -11.61
CA GLU A 351 -15.95 -28.52 -12.21
C GLU A 351 -15.64 -28.77 -13.70
N THR A 352 -15.39 -27.69 -14.45
CA THR A 352 -15.05 -27.75 -15.87
C THR A 352 -13.75 -28.53 -16.09
N LEU A 353 -12.74 -28.35 -15.24
CA LEU A 353 -11.51 -29.14 -15.28
C LEU A 353 -11.78 -30.63 -15.04
N GLY A 354 -12.69 -30.97 -14.13
CA GLY A 354 -13.12 -32.34 -13.88
C GLY A 354 -13.86 -32.98 -15.07
N GLU A 355 -14.68 -32.22 -15.79
CA GLU A 355 -15.33 -32.65 -17.03
C GLU A 355 -14.29 -32.91 -18.14
N ILE A 356 -13.36 -31.97 -18.34
CA ILE A 356 -12.27 -32.08 -19.33
C ILE A 356 -11.36 -33.29 -19.03
N ALA A 357 -11.01 -33.51 -17.77
CA ALA A 357 -10.17 -34.64 -17.37
C ALA A 357 -10.81 -36.00 -17.69
N ARG A 358 -12.16 -36.08 -17.68
CA ARG A 358 -12.91 -37.29 -18.09
C ARG A 358 -12.94 -37.47 -19.61
N GLY A 359 -12.82 -36.39 -20.39
CA GLY A 359 -12.75 -36.41 -21.86
C GLY A 359 -11.43 -36.96 -22.43
N GLY A 360 -10.40 -37.06 -21.59
CA GLY A 360 -9.14 -37.73 -21.89
C GLY A 360 -7.94 -36.79 -22.09
N LYS A 361 -6.74 -37.38 -22.16
CA LYS A 361 -5.47 -36.63 -22.11
C LYS A 361 -5.28 -35.57 -23.20
N GLY A 362 -5.89 -35.75 -24.37
CA GLY A 362 -5.79 -34.80 -25.49
C GLY A 362 -6.52 -33.49 -25.22
N GLU A 363 -7.75 -33.57 -24.74
CA GLU A 363 -8.58 -32.41 -24.37
C GLU A 363 -8.02 -31.67 -23.16
N GLU A 364 -7.52 -32.43 -22.18
CA GLU A 364 -6.84 -31.90 -21.00
C GLU A 364 -5.60 -31.07 -21.40
N GLN A 365 -4.71 -31.62 -22.24
CA GLN A 365 -3.54 -30.89 -22.74
C GLN A 365 -3.91 -29.65 -23.56
N SER A 366 -4.95 -29.74 -24.39
CA SER A 366 -5.45 -28.60 -25.17
C SER A 366 -5.93 -27.47 -24.25
N SER A 367 -6.71 -27.83 -23.22
CA SER A 367 -7.27 -26.88 -22.25
C SER A 367 -6.18 -26.22 -21.39
N TYR A 368 -5.14 -26.96 -20.99
CA TYR A 368 -3.98 -26.37 -20.31
C TYR A 368 -3.21 -25.38 -21.20
N ARG A 369 -3.07 -25.66 -22.50
CA ARG A 369 -2.44 -24.71 -23.44
C ARG A 369 -3.27 -23.44 -23.61
N GLN A 370 -4.60 -23.57 -23.71
CA GLN A 370 -5.49 -22.42 -23.74
C GLN A 370 -5.38 -21.59 -22.45
N MET A 371 -5.35 -22.24 -21.28
CA MET A 371 -5.16 -21.57 -20.00
C MET A 371 -3.82 -20.83 -19.92
N LEU A 372 -2.73 -21.45 -20.38
CA LEU A 372 -1.42 -20.80 -20.40
C LEU A 372 -1.41 -19.56 -21.31
N SER A 373 -2.07 -19.63 -22.47
CA SER A 373 -2.22 -18.48 -23.37
C SER A 373 -3.05 -17.37 -22.72
N PHE A 374 -4.15 -17.74 -22.05
CA PHE A 374 -4.99 -16.81 -21.31
C PHE A 374 -4.19 -16.10 -20.21
N GLN A 375 -3.43 -16.84 -19.41
CA GLN A 375 -2.57 -16.28 -18.35
C GLN A 375 -1.47 -15.36 -18.88
N ARG A 376 -0.88 -15.66 -20.05
CA ARG A 376 0.11 -14.79 -20.68
C ARG A 376 -0.49 -13.45 -21.09
N GLU A 377 -1.67 -13.45 -21.70
CA GLU A 377 -2.34 -12.22 -22.08
C GLU A 377 -2.81 -11.42 -20.85
N LEU A 378 -3.26 -12.09 -19.78
CA LEU A 378 -3.53 -11.42 -18.51
C LEU A 378 -2.27 -10.74 -17.93
N ALA A 379 -1.10 -11.36 -18.07
CA ALA A 379 0.16 -10.74 -17.67
C ALA A 379 0.53 -9.53 -18.55
N GLU A 380 0.19 -9.54 -19.84
CA GLU A 380 0.30 -8.37 -20.73
C GLU A 380 -0.62 -7.22 -20.29
N ILE A 381 -1.89 -7.53 -19.99
CA ILE A 381 -2.86 -6.54 -19.48
C ILE A 381 -2.38 -5.96 -18.16
N ALA A 382 -1.94 -6.81 -17.21
CA ALA A 382 -1.41 -6.37 -15.93
C ALA A 382 -0.20 -5.44 -16.12
N ARG A 383 0.72 -5.77 -17.03
CA ARG A 383 1.88 -4.91 -17.32
C ARG A 383 1.49 -3.57 -17.94
N ARG A 384 0.56 -3.58 -18.90
CA ARG A 384 0.05 -2.38 -19.58
C ARG A 384 -0.52 -1.38 -18.58
N HIS A 385 -1.23 -1.88 -17.58
CA HIS A 385 -1.88 -1.07 -16.54
C HIS A 385 -1.04 -0.93 -15.25
N LEU A 386 0.22 -1.38 -15.26
CA LEU A 386 1.13 -1.31 -14.11
C LEU A 386 0.56 -1.96 -12.82
N LEU A 387 -0.12 -3.09 -12.98
CA LEU A 387 -0.58 -3.93 -11.87
C LEU A 387 0.58 -4.82 -11.39
N GLN A 388 0.64 -4.99 -10.07
CA GLN A 388 1.50 -5.97 -9.42
C GLN A 388 0.70 -7.27 -9.26
N PHE A 389 1.19 -8.35 -9.89
CA PHE A 389 0.69 -9.69 -9.60
C PHE A 389 1.17 -10.13 -8.22
N GLU A 390 0.26 -10.53 -7.35
CA GLU A 390 0.60 -10.96 -5.99
C GLU A 390 0.58 -12.48 -5.85
N LYS A 391 -0.52 -13.13 -6.27
CA LYS A 391 -0.64 -14.59 -6.24
C LYS A 391 -1.83 -15.12 -7.04
N PHE A 392 -1.77 -16.40 -7.38
CA PHE A 392 -2.93 -17.18 -7.79
C PHE A 392 -3.79 -17.56 -6.57
N LEU A 393 -5.10 -17.61 -6.76
CA LEU A 393 -6.12 -17.93 -5.75
C LEU A 393 -6.98 -19.12 -6.22
N GLY A 394 -6.35 -20.26 -6.49
CA GLY A 394 -7.04 -21.42 -7.07
C GLY A 394 -7.53 -21.12 -8.48
N ASP A 395 -8.81 -20.76 -8.59
CA ASP A 395 -9.56 -20.56 -9.85
C ASP A 395 -9.43 -19.12 -10.39
N GLY A 396 -8.62 -18.31 -9.71
CA GLY A 396 -8.47 -16.88 -9.95
C GLY A 396 -7.07 -16.35 -9.66
N ALA A 397 -6.90 -15.03 -9.74
CA ALA A 397 -5.67 -14.36 -9.36
C ALA A 397 -5.91 -13.01 -8.70
N PHE A 398 -4.97 -12.64 -7.82
CA PHE A 398 -4.97 -11.39 -7.08
C PHE A 398 -3.89 -10.45 -7.61
N TYR A 399 -4.31 -9.24 -7.96
CA TYR A 399 -3.46 -8.14 -8.37
C TYR A 399 -3.66 -6.95 -7.44
N THR A 400 -2.61 -6.17 -7.25
CA THR A 400 -2.73 -4.85 -6.64
C THR A 400 -2.25 -3.76 -7.58
N SER A 401 -2.77 -2.56 -7.37
CA SER A 401 -2.17 -1.35 -7.90
C SER A 401 -2.20 -0.29 -6.82
N ARG A 402 -1.62 0.84 -7.18
CA ARG A 402 -1.60 2.03 -6.35
C ARG A 402 -2.50 3.14 -6.88
N ARG A 403 -3.22 2.89 -7.99
CA ARG A 403 -4.27 3.76 -8.51
C ARG A 403 -5.57 2.99 -8.78
N ALA A 404 -6.70 3.60 -8.43
CA ALA A 404 -8.05 3.07 -8.68
C ALA A 404 -8.34 2.96 -10.17
N THR A 405 -7.99 4.00 -10.93
CA THR A 405 -8.20 4.08 -12.39
C THR A 405 -7.53 2.93 -13.14
N ARG A 406 -6.28 2.62 -12.81
CA ARG A 406 -5.51 1.50 -13.40
C ARG A 406 -6.17 0.14 -13.12
N ILE A 407 -6.63 -0.07 -11.89
CA ILE A 407 -7.31 -1.31 -11.50
C ILE A 407 -8.64 -1.47 -12.22
N LEU A 408 -9.43 -0.40 -12.32
CA LEU A 408 -10.71 -0.42 -13.03
C LEU A 408 -10.52 -0.69 -14.53
N GLN A 409 -9.55 -0.03 -15.17
CA GLN A 409 -9.26 -0.24 -16.60
C GLN A 409 -8.76 -1.66 -16.86
N ALA A 410 -7.87 -2.19 -16.02
CA ALA A 410 -7.44 -3.57 -16.11
C ALA A 410 -8.61 -4.55 -15.94
N ALA A 411 -9.53 -4.31 -15.00
CA ALA A 411 -10.71 -5.14 -14.80
C ALA A 411 -11.59 -5.23 -16.05
N ILE A 412 -11.80 -4.09 -16.71
CA ILE A 412 -12.55 -3.98 -17.96
C ILE A 412 -11.83 -4.76 -19.08
N ASP A 413 -10.54 -4.54 -19.28
CA ASP A 413 -9.75 -5.23 -20.31
C ASP A 413 -9.75 -6.75 -20.07
N VAL A 414 -9.64 -7.20 -18.82
CA VAL A 414 -9.73 -8.62 -18.45
C VAL A 414 -11.11 -9.20 -18.81
N GLN A 415 -12.20 -8.50 -18.50
CA GLN A 415 -13.55 -8.93 -18.84
C GLN A 415 -13.78 -9.02 -20.35
N GLN A 416 -13.32 -8.02 -21.11
CA GLN A 416 -13.40 -8.01 -22.56
C GLN A 416 -12.59 -9.15 -23.20
N PHE A 417 -11.35 -9.34 -22.72
CA PHE A 417 -10.49 -10.41 -23.21
C PHE A 417 -11.07 -11.80 -22.93
N TYR A 418 -11.71 -11.99 -21.77
CA TYR A 418 -12.44 -13.23 -21.47
C TYR A 418 -13.63 -13.44 -22.40
N ALA A 419 -14.43 -12.40 -22.67
CA ALA A 419 -15.56 -12.47 -23.61
C ALA A 419 -15.09 -12.87 -25.03
N GLU A 420 -13.98 -12.30 -25.49
CA GLU A 420 -13.37 -12.66 -26.77
C GLU A 420 -12.84 -14.10 -26.76
N SER A 421 -12.15 -14.50 -25.69
CA SER A 421 -11.63 -15.86 -25.52
C SER A 421 -12.75 -16.90 -25.56
N ARG A 422 -13.89 -16.63 -24.91
CA ARG A 422 -15.09 -17.49 -24.96
C ARG A 422 -15.60 -17.66 -26.39
N ARG A 423 -15.70 -16.58 -27.15
CA ARG A 423 -16.13 -16.60 -28.57
C ARG A 423 -15.16 -17.40 -29.44
N ASN A 424 -13.89 -17.44 -29.07
CA ASN A 424 -12.84 -18.20 -29.75
C ASN A 424 -12.69 -19.65 -29.26
N GLY A 425 -13.63 -20.16 -28.45
CA GLY A 425 -13.66 -21.56 -28.03
C GLY A 425 -12.80 -21.89 -26.81
N PHE A 426 -12.60 -20.92 -25.91
CA PHE A 426 -11.96 -21.16 -24.61
C PHE A 426 -12.74 -22.18 -23.77
N ALA A 427 -12.05 -23.19 -23.24
CA ALA A 427 -12.68 -24.29 -22.52
C ALA A 427 -13.38 -23.87 -21.22
N PHE A 428 -12.88 -22.84 -20.54
CA PHE A 428 -13.45 -22.36 -19.26
C PHE A 428 -14.41 -21.20 -19.48
N ASN A 429 -15.56 -21.48 -20.10
CA ASN A 429 -16.48 -20.47 -20.64
C ASN A 429 -17.77 -20.25 -19.82
N LYS A 430 -17.87 -20.81 -18.61
CA LYS A 430 -19.08 -20.76 -17.78
C LYS A 430 -19.37 -19.36 -17.19
N GLY A 431 -18.37 -18.52 -17.00
CA GLY A 431 -18.51 -17.16 -16.46
C GLY A 431 -17.23 -16.65 -15.81
N MET A 432 -17.21 -15.36 -15.47
CA MET A 432 -16.09 -14.75 -14.75
C MET A 432 -16.59 -13.67 -13.79
N ARG A 433 -16.02 -13.68 -12.59
CA ARG A 433 -16.37 -12.78 -11.50
C ARG A 433 -15.16 -11.93 -11.17
N ILE A 434 -15.34 -10.62 -11.12
CA ILE A 434 -14.29 -9.67 -10.78
C ILE A 434 -14.76 -8.84 -9.60
N ALA A 435 -13.88 -8.68 -8.61
CA ALA A 435 -14.10 -7.82 -7.46
C ALA A 435 -12.96 -6.81 -7.35
N LEU A 436 -13.30 -5.55 -7.14
CA LEU A 436 -12.36 -4.47 -6.86
C LEU A 436 -12.65 -3.87 -5.49
N ASN A 437 -11.61 -3.56 -4.74
CA ASN A 437 -11.75 -2.79 -3.51
C ASN A 437 -10.57 -1.85 -3.29
N TYR A 438 -10.80 -0.88 -2.41
CA TYR A 438 -9.74 -0.14 -1.74
C TYR A 438 -9.80 -0.54 -0.29
N GLY A 439 -8.77 -1.26 0.15
CA GLY A 439 -8.84 -2.00 1.38
C GLY A 439 -7.54 -1.97 2.15
N TYR A 440 -7.69 -2.27 3.43
CA TYR A 440 -6.59 -2.54 4.32
C TYR A 440 -6.04 -3.97 4.08
N TYR A 441 -4.73 -4.07 3.91
CA TYR A 441 -3.99 -5.33 3.86
C TYR A 441 -2.84 -5.32 4.86
N ARG A 442 -2.54 -6.47 5.44
CA ARG A 442 -1.32 -6.72 6.20
C ARG A 442 -0.35 -7.47 5.29
N LEU A 443 0.82 -6.89 5.10
CA LEU A 443 1.91 -7.47 4.33
C LEU A 443 2.84 -8.22 5.29
N LEU A 444 2.97 -9.53 5.07
CA LEU A 444 3.96 -10.35 5.73
C LEU A 444 5.04 -10.74 4.72
N PRO A 445 6.28 -10.26 4.87
CA PRO A 445 7.37 -10.67 3.98
C PRO A 445 7.74 -12.13 4.25
N MET A 446 7.70 -12.96 3.21
CA MET A 446 7.87 -14.42 3.31
C MET A 446 9.20 -14.93 2.76
N ARG A 447 9.73 -14.35 1.67
CA ARG A 447 11.08 -14.63 1.12
C ARG A 447 11.55 -13.49 0.21
N ILE A 448 12.85 -13.27 0.07
CA ILE A 448 13.41 -12.48 -1.04
C ILE A 448 13.70 -13.45 -2.20
N SER A 449 13.12 -13.21 -3.37
CA SER A 449 13.40 -13.93 -4.61
C SER A 449 14.82 -13.59 -5.12
N ALA A 450 15.38 -14.42 -6.00
CA ALA A 450 16.74 -14.26 -6.51
C ALA A 450 16.99 -12.93 -7.27
N ASP A 451 15.92 -12.31 -7.77
CA ASP A 451 15.91 -10.99 -8.41
C ASP A 451 15.76 -9.83 -7.42
N GLY A 452 15.70 -10.11 -6.12
CA GLY A 452 15.54 -9.10 -5.08
C GLY A 452 14.10 -8.69 -4.81
N THR A 453 13.11 -9.32 -5.46
CA THR A 453 11.71 -9.05 -5.18
C THR A 453 11.27 -9.78 -3.92
N GLN A 454 10.70 -9.05 -2.95
CA GLN A 454 10.19 -9.64 -1.73
C GLN A 454 8.84 -10.31 -2.03
N ILE A 455 8.76 -11.62 -1.86
CA ILE A 455 7.49 -12.37 -1.84
C ILE A 455 6.76 -11.97 -0.56
N ILE A 456 5.59 -11.37 -0.72
CA ILE A 456 4.79 -10.83 0.37
C ILE A 456 3.46 -11.58 0.39
N GLU A 457 3.06 -12.07 1.56
CA GLU A 457 1.71 -12.56 1.77
C GLU A 457 0.78 -11.46 2.27
N PHE A 458 -0.40 -11.43 1.66
CA PHE A 458 -1.46 -10.48 1.98
C PHE A 458 -2.47 -11.12 2.93
N TYR A 459 -2.72 -10.43 4.03
CA TYR A 459 -3.69 -10.79 5.05
C TYR A 459 -4.62 -9.61 5.37
N GLY A 460 -5.70 -9.89 6.11
CA GLY A 460 -6.58 -8.87 6.67
C GLY A 460 -7.90 -8.67 5.91
N PRO A 461 -8.75 -7.75 6.39
CA PRO A 461 -10.08 -7.50 5.84
C PRO A 461 -10.14 -7.29 4.33
N GLY A 462 -9.18 -6.57 3.72
CA GLY A 462 -9.23 -6.24 2.28
C GLY A 462 -9.16 -7.47 1.36
N ILE A 463 -8.34 -8.47 1.67
CA ILE A 463 -8.30 -9.71 0.87
C ILE A 463 -9.52 -10.60 1.13
N VAL A 464 -10.06 -10.56 2.36
CA VAL A 464 -11.30 -11.25 2.70
C VAL A 464 -12.47 -10.64 1.92
N GLU A 465 -12.57 -9.31 1.89
CA GLU A 465 -13.60 -8.58 1.14
C GLU A 465 -13.59 -8.95 -0.33
N LEU A 466 -12.43 -8.86 -1.01
CA LEU A 466 -12.30 -9.27 -2.40
C LEU A 466 -12.79 -10.69 -2.65
N SER A 467 -12.37 -11.64 -1.81
CA SER A 467 -12.80 -13.04 -1.92
C SER A 467 -14.31 -13.23 -1.71
N ARG A 468 -14.95 -12.42 -0.85
CA ARG A 468 -16.41 -12.50 -0.63
C ARG A 468 -17.20 -11.84 -1.74
N LEU A 469 -16.69 -10.74 -2.29
CA LEU A 469 -17.29 -10.06 -3.44
C LEU A 469 -17.25 -10.90 -4.71
N THR A 470 -16.25 -11.76 -4.89
CA THR A 470 -16.23 -12.73 -5.99
C THR A 470 -17.10 -13.95 -5.74
N THR A 471 -17.12 -14.51 -4.52
CA THR A 471 -17.72 -15.85 -4.29
C THR A 471 -19.18 -15.87 -3.84
N GLY A 472 -19.80 -14.75 -3.44
CA GLY A 472 -21.24 -14.67 -3.13
C GLY A 472 -21.76 -15.85 -2.29
N LYS A 473 -21.23 -16.03 -1.07
CA LYS A 473 -21.12 -17.36 -0.42
C LYS A 473 -22.40 -18.06 0.07
N THR A 474 -23.60 -17.54 -0.13
CA THR A 474 -24.81 -18.11 0.48
C THR A 474 -25.56 -19.14 -0.37
N THR A 475 -25.39 -19.18 -1.69
CA THR A 475 -26.01 -20.25 -2.52
C THR A 475 -25.36 -21.62 -2.29
N LYS A 476 -24.04 -21.63 -2.10
CA LYS A 476 -23.28 -22.87 -1.90
C LYS A 476 -23.65 -23.62 -0.61
N GLU A 477 -23.99 -22.91 0.48
CA GLU A 477 -24.41 -23.57 1.73
C GLU A 477 -25.79 -24.25 1.59
N VAL A 478 -26.70 -23.67 0.81
CA VAL A 478 -28.01 -24.28 0.51
C VAL A 478 -27.85 -25.48 -0.41
N GLU A 479 -27.00 -25.39 -1.43
CA GLU A 479 -26.66 -26.50 -2.32
C GLU A 479 -25.92 -27.63 -1.58
N ASP A 480 -24.97 -27.30 -0.70
CA ASP A 480 -24.26 -28.27 0.15
C ASP A 480 -25.23 -28.98 1.12
N MET A 481 -26.20 -28.25 1.69
CA MET A 481 -27.26 -28.85 2.51
C MET A 481 -28.20 -29.75 1.70
N GLN A 482 -28.55 -29.36 0.46
CA GLN A 482 -29.30 -30.22 -0.45
C GLN A 482 -28.52 -31.50 -0.77
N HIS A 483 -27.24 -31.38 -1.11
CA HIS A 483 -26.37 -32.53 -1.39
C HIS A 483 -26.20 -33.45 -0.18
N LEU A 484 -26.05 -32.90 1.02
CA LEU A 484 -25.97 -33.67 2.26
C LEU A 484 -27.26 -34.48 2.49
N LEU A 485 -28.43 -33.86 2.30
CA LEU A 485 -29.72 -34.53 2.47
C LEU A 485 -29.93 -35.62 1.41
N LEU A 486 -29.58 -35.36 0.15
CA LEU A 486 -29.63 -36.39 -0.89
C LEU A 486 -28.68 -37.56 -0.59
N ALA A 487 -27.47 -37.28 -0.09
CA ALA A 487 -26.49 -38.30 0.29
C ALA A 487 -26.94 -39.14 1.50
N HIS A 488 -27.78 -38.59 2.38
CA HIS A 488 -28.40 -39.31 3.50
C HIS A 488 -29.66 -40.10 3.12
N GLY A 489 -30.02 -40.15 1.83
CA GLY A 489 -31.11 -40.97 1.30
C GLY A 489 -32.50 -40.33 1.38
N TYR A 490 -32.57 -39.01 1.60
CA TYR A 490 -33.83 -38.27 1.48
C TYR A 490 -34.27 -38.20 0.01
N ASP A 491 -35.60 -38.27 -0.22
CA ASP A 491 -36.17 -38.22 -1.56
C ASP A 491 -35.86 -36.90 -2.27
N GLN A 492 -35.47 -36.99 -3.54
CA GLN A 492 -35.02 -35.85 -4.32
C GLN A 492 -36.10 -34.78 -4.51
N ASN A 493 -37.36 -35.19 -4.71
CA ASN A 493 -38.47 -34.25 -4.88
C ASN A 493 -38.83 -33.57 -3.56
N ASP A 494 -38.73 -34.27 -2.43
CA ASP A 494 -39.01 -33.70 -1.11
C ASP A 494 -37.93 -32.70 -0.67
N VAL A 495 -36.64 -33.01 -0.93
CA VAL A 495 -35.53 -32.07 -0.70
C VAL A 495 -35.73 -30.82 -1.56
N TYR A 496 -35.99 -30.95 -2.85
CA TYR A 496 -36.23 -29.79 -3.71
C TYR A 496 -37.48 -29.01 -3.31
N ARG A 497 -38.55 -29.67 -2.88
CA ARG A 497 -39.78 -29.00 -2.41
C ARG A 497 -39.56 -28.27 -1.09
N PHE A 498 -38.72 -28.80 -0.20
CA PHE A 498 -38.35 -28.17 1.07
C PHE A 498 -37.55 -26.88 0.85
N PHE A 499 -36.59 -26.90 -0.07
CA PHE A 499 -35.81 -25.71 -0.43
C PHE A 499 -36.49 -24.82 -1.49
N ALA A 500 -37.61 -25.24 -2.07
CA ALA A 500 -38.35 -24.47 -3.09
C ALA A 500 -38.68 -23.03 -2.66
N PRO A 501 -39.04 -22.71 -1.40
CA PRO A 501 -39.26 -21.32 -0.98
C PRO A 501 -37.98 -20.47 -0.97
N LEU A 502 -36.82 -21.08 -0.71
CA LEU A 502 -35.51 -20.42 -0.70
C LEU A 502 -34.93 -20.27 -2.11
N SER A 503 -35.38 -21.09 -3.07
CA SER A 503 -35.01 -21.04 -4.48
C SER A 503 -35.99 -20.23 -5.34
N ARG A 504 -37.29 -20.18 -5.00
CA ARG A 504 -38.30 -19.37 -5.70
C ARG A 504 -38.11 -17.85 -5.56
N SER A 505 -37.38 -17.38 -4.54
CA SER A 505 -36.96 -15.98 -4.40
C SER A 505 -35.67 -15.63 -5.16
N VAL A 506 -35.02 -16.62 -5.79
CA VAL A 506 -33.84 -16.43 -6.63
C VAL A 506 -34.23 -16.05 -8.08
N ASP A 507 -35.42 -16.47 -8.55
CA ASP A 507 -35.80 -16.42 -9.97
C ASP A 507 -36.68 -15.24 -10.39
N ARG A 508 -37.29 -14.47 -9.48
CA ARG A 508 -38.28 -13.43 -9.86
C ARG A 508 -37.71 -12.01 -9.95
N GLY A 509 -36.67 -11.69 -9.21
CA GLY A 509 -36.02 -10.38 -9.24
C GLY A 509 -34.70 -10.42 -10.02
N GLY A 510 -34.73 -10.43 -11.36
CA GLY A 510 -33.48 -10.38 -12.14
C GLY A 510 -33.52 -10.86 -13.61
N VAL A 511 -34.66 -11.35 -14.12
CA VAL A 511 -34.74 -11.95 -15.48
C VAL A 511 -34.25 -11.00 -16.59
N GLU A 512 -34.43 -9.68 -16.46
CA GLU A 512 -33.89 -8.70 -17.42
C GLU A 512 -32.39 -8.43 -17.25
N GLU A 513 -31.85 -8.53 -16.03
CA GLU A 513 -30.44 -8.26 -15.75
C GLU A 513 -29.55 -9.46 -16.10
N GLN A 514 -30.06 -10.69 -15.95
CA GLN A 514 -29.41 -11.96 -16.33
C GLN A 514 -29.33 -12.18 -17.85
N GLN A 515 -29.99 -11.36 -18.66
CA GLN A 515 -29.86 -11.41 -20.12
C GLN A 515 -28.53 -10.85 -20.64
N ARG A 516 -27.79 -10.11 -19.79
CA ARG A 516 -26.48 -9.55 -20.14
C ARG A 516 -25.40 -10.62 -20.05
N GLU A 517 -24.38 -10.52 -20.91
CA GLU A 517 -23.24 -11.45 -20.91
C GLU A 517 -22.52 -11.45 -19.54
N PHE A 518 -22.46 -10.29 -18.90
CA PHE A 518 -21.95 -10.09 -17.54
C PHE A 518 -22.94 -9.26 -16.74
N PHE A 519 -23.15 -9.61 -15.48
CA PHE A 519 -24.10 -8.93 -14.59
C PHE A 519 -23.72 -9.06 -13.12
N ALA A 520 -24.13 -8.07 -12.33
CA ALA A 520 -24.17 -8.19 -10.88
C ALA A 520 -25.44 -7.54 -10.32
N TYR A 521 -26.05 -8.19 -9.32
CA TYR A 521 -27.22 -7.66 -8.63
C TYR A 521 -27.34 -8.22 -7.21
N ILE A 522 -28.18 -7.57 -6.40
CA ILE A 522 -28.54 -8.05 -5.06
C ILE A 522 -29.94 -8.65 -5.16
N ASN A 523 -30.08 -9.92 -4.78
CA ASN A 523 -31.37 -10.59 -4.80
C ASN A 523 -32.28 -10.14 -3.63
N GLU A 524 -33.52 -10.61 -3.62
CA GLU A 524 -34.51 -10.26 -2.59
C GLU A 524 -34.07 -10.63 -1.17
N ASN A 525 -33.19 -11.62 -1.04
CA ASN A 525 -32.64 -12.08 0.25
C ASN A 525 -31.42 -11.26 0.69
N GLY A 526 -31.03 -10.21 -0.05
CA GLY A 526 -29.86 -9.38 0.26
C GLY A 526 -28.52 -10.04 -0.09
N HIS A 527 -28.53 -11.08 -0.93
CA HIS A 527 -27.32 -11.75 -1.39
C HIS A 527 -26.83 -11.16 -2.71
N LEU A 528 -25.51 -10.99 -2.81
CA LEU A 528 -24.85 -10.61 -4.04
C LEU A 528 -24.75 -11.81 -4.99
N ILE A 529 -25.29 -11.65 -6.20
CA ILE A 529 -24.99 -12.48 -7.36
C ILE A 529 -24.02 -11.69 -8.24
N ASN A 530 -22.81 -12.22 -8.43
CA ASN A 530 -21.74 -11.59 -9.21
C ASN A 530 -21.27 -12.52 -10.33
N GLU A 531 -21.55 -12.15 -11.58
CA GLU A 531 -20.97 -12.71 -12.81
C GLU A 531 -20.46 -11.54 -13.70
N GLY A 532 -19.89 -10.52 -13.06
CA GLY A 532 -19.44 -9.29 -13.70
C GLY A 532 -18.32 -8.60 -12.91
N ILE A 533 -18.33 -7.26 -12.87
CA ILE A 533 -17.37 -6.48 -12.06
C ILE A 533 -18.14 -5.81 -10.92
N VAL A 534 -17.74 -6.11 -9.68
CA VAL A 534 -18.29 -5.50 -8.47
C VAL A 534 -17.22 -4.70 -7.75
N VAL A 535 -17.59 -3.54 -7.22
CA VAL A 535 -16.67 -2.61 -6.55
C VAL A 535 -17.20 -2.19 -5.18
N SER A 536 -16.30 -2.05 -4.20
CA SER A 536 -16.68 -1.53 -2.88
C SER A 536 -16.83 0.00 -2.89
N VAL A 537 -17.65 0.56 -2.00
CA VAL A 537 -17.77 2.03 -1.86
C VAL A 537 -16.44 2.71 -1.52
N PRO A 538 -15.58 2.19 -0.62
CA PRO A 538 -14.25 2.77 -0.39
C PRO A 538 -13.40 2.88 -1.67
N PHE A 539 -13.55 1.94 -2.61
CA PHE A 539 -12.90 2.04 -3.93
C PHE A 539 -13.49 3.20 -4.76
N LEU A 540 -14.81 3.34 -4.76
CA LEU A 540 -15.50 4.42 -5.47
C LEU A 540 -15.18 5.81 -4.91
N GLU A 541 -14.96 5.93 -3.60
CA GLU A 541 -14.49 7.18 -2.96
C GLU A 541 -13.14 7.59 -3.54
N GLN A 542 -12.16 6.68 -3.53
CA GLN A 542 -10.83 6.95 -4.06
C GLN A 542 -10.84 7.20 -5.57
N LEU A 543 -11.63 6.42 -6.33
CA LEU A 543 -11.81 6.64 -7.76
C LEU A 543 -12.41 8.02 -8.04
N SER A 544 -13.37 8.45 -7.23
CA SER A 544 -13.97 9.77 -7.34
C SER A 544 -12.95 10.90 -7.11
N THR A 545 -12.03 10.72 -6.17
CA THR A 545 -10.92 11.65 -5.95
C THR A 545 -9.99 11.69 -7.16
N GLU A 546 -9.55 10.53 -7.66
CA GLU A 546 -8.65 10.46 -8.84
C GLU A 546 -9.27 11.09 -10.10
N ILE A 547 -10.57 10.85 -10.35
CA ILE A 547 -11.29 11.43 -11.50
C ILE A 547 -11.30 12.97 -11.41
N THR A 548 -11.46 13.49 -10.20
CA THR A 548 -11.48 14.94 -9.94
C THR A 548 -10.09 15.54 -10.14
N GLU A 549 -9.05 14.88 -9.62
CA GLU A 549 -7.65 15.29 -9.77
C GLU A 549 -7.18 15.25 -11.23
N ASP A 550 -7.57 14.22 -11.98
CA ASP A 550 -7.24 14.06 -13.40
C ASP A 550 -8.14 14.91 -14.33
N ALA A 551 -9.04 15.73 -13.76
CA ALA A 551 -10.01 16.55 -14.50
C ALA A 551 -10.82 15.78 -15.56
N GLN A 552 -11.17 14.52 -15.26
CA GLN A 552 -11.95 13.68 -16.16
C GLN A 552 -13.43 14.07 -16.15
N LYS A 553 -14.04 14.10 -17.33
CA LYS A 553 -15.48 14.38 -17.46
C LYS A 553 -16.31 13.15 -17.08
N VAL A 554 -17.38 13.40 -16.32
CA VAL A 554 -18.39 12.40 -15.97
C VAL A 554 -19.57 12.48 -16.93
N TYR A 555 -20.04 11.33 -17.36
CA TYR A 555 -21.17 11.16 -18.27
C TYR A 555 -22.26 10.34 -17.61
N ARG A 556 -23.51 10.71 -17.86
CA ARG A 556 -24.70 9.90 -17.58
C ARG A 556 -25.02 9.07 -18.82
N LEU A 557 -25.03 7.75 -18.62
CA LEU A 557 -25.13 6.73 -19.65
C LEU A 557 -26.45 5.97 -19.46
N ARG A 558 -27.42 6.17 -20.36
CA ARG A 558 -28.72 5.50 -20.28
C ARG A 558 -28.74 4.30 -21.23
N THR A 559 -28.96 3.12 -20.67
CA THR A 559 -29.13 1.86 -21.40
C THR A 559 -30.57 1.37 -21.28
N LYS A 560 -30.90 0.29 -21.99
CA LYS A 560 -32.23 -0.36 -21.87
C LYS A 560 -32.52 -0.92 -20.47
N TRP A 561 -31.47 -1.21 -19.68
CA TRP A 561 -31.59 -1.89 -18.38
C TRP A 561 -31.34 -0.98 -17.18
N SER A 562 -30.53 0.08 -17.35
CA SER A 562 -30.24 1.03 -16.27
C SER A 562 -29.63 2.34 -16.72
N VAL A 563 -29.61 3.29 -15.77
CA VAL A 563 -28.83 4.51 -15.85
C VAL A 563 -27.55 4.30 -15.07
N TYR A 564 -26.42 4.58 -15.72
CA TYR A 564 -25.09 4.52 -15.14
C TYR A 564 -24.45 5.91 -15.15
N LEU A 565 -23.48 6.11 -14.27
CA LEU A 565 -22.56 7.24 -14.35
C LEU A 565 -21.16 6.71 -14.64
N GLY A 566 -20.42 7.38 -15.51
CA GLY A 566 -19.15 6.86 -15.97
C GLY A 566 -18.24 7.89 -16.60
N PHE A 567 -17.08 7.43 -17.04
CA PHE A 567 -16.08 8.25 -17.71
C PHE A 567 -15.50 7.48 -18.90
N ALA A 568 -14.84 8.19 -19.81
CA ALA A 568 -14.28 7.59 -21.01
C ALA A 568 -13.17 6.58 -20.67
N SER A 569 -13.21 5.40 -21.29
CA SER A 569 -12.23 4.33 -21.08
C SER A 569 -12.09 3.45 -22.33
N ASN A 570 -10.87 3.33 -22.86
CA ASN A 570 -10.49 2.43 -23.95
C ASN A 570 -11.51 2.37 -25.12
N GLY A 571 -11.79 3.51 -25.75
CA GLY A 571 -12.71 3.58 -26.91
C GLY A 571 -14.20 3.43 -26.57
N GLY A 572 -14.55 3.36 -25.28
CA GLY A 572 -15.93 3.34 -24.76
C GLY A 572 -16.03 4.06 -23.42
N TYR A 573 -16.91 3.58 -22.55
CA TYR A 573 -17.16 4.18 -21.23
C TYR A 573 -17.13 3.14 -20.12
N ALA A 574 -16.43 3.46 -19.02
CA ALA A 574 -16.53 2.72 -17.77
C ALA A 574 -17.77 3.22 -17.01
N ALA A 575 -18.84 2.43 -17.01
CA ALA A 575 -20.16 2.77 -16.50
C ALA A 575 -20.39 2.14 -15.12
N ILE A 576 -20.82 2.92 -14.14
CA ILE A 576 -20.91 2.53 -12.74
C ILE A 576 -22.32 2.82 -12.21
N ARG A 577 -22.86 1.90 -11.41
CA ARG A 577 -24.09 2.11 -10.63
C ARG A 577 -23.97 1.51 -9.24
N LEU A 578 -24.64 2.09 -8.24
CA LEU A 578 -24.73 1.49 -6.90
C LEU A 578 -25.82 0.42 -6.87
N LEU A 579 -25.48 -0.76 -6.35
CA LEU A 579 -26.44 -1.87 -6.22
C LEU A 579 -27.17 -1.81 -4.87
N GLY A 580 -26.44 -1.61 -3.77
CA GLY A 580 -27.01 -1.67 -2.42
C GLY A 580 -26.03 -2.19 -1.39
N ALA A 581 -26.54 -2.43 -0.18
CA ALA A 581 -25.79 -3.04 0.90
C ALA A 581 -25.95 -4.57 0.85
N VAL A 582 -24.83 -5.29 0.93
CA VAL A 582 -24.76 -6.75 1.04
C VAL A 582 -24.17 -7.13 2.40
N SER A 583 -24.72 -8.19 3.02
CA SER A 583 -24.12 -8.81 4.20
C SER A 583 -23.07 -9.84 3.76
N LEU A 584 -21.78 -9.58 4.04
CA LEU A 584 -20.68 -10.47 3.66
C LEU A 584 -20.14 -11.21 4.88
N LYS A 585 -20.12 -12.55 4.86
CA LYS A 585 -19.66 -13.37 5.99
C LYS A 585 -18.26 -12.97 6.49
N GLY A 586 -18.17 -12.58 7.77
CA GLY A 586 -16.93 -12.12 8.41
C GLY A 586 -16.65 -10.63 8.23
N LEU A 587 -17.54 -9.92 7.55
CA LEU A 587 -17.56 -8.47 7.36
C LEU A 587 -18.97 -7.95 7.73
N GLY A 588 -19.09 -6.66 8.00
CA GLY A 588 -20.40 -6.03 8.23
C GLY A 588 -21.23 -5.92 6.94
N LEU A 589 -22.33 -5.16 7.02
CA LEU A 589 -23.03 -4.66 5.84
C LEU A 589 -22.07 -3.77 5.04
N GLN A 590 -21.86 -4.11 3.76
CA GLN A 590 -21.00 -3.36 2.85
C GLN A 590 -21.83 -2.87 1.67
N GLU A 591 -21.72 -1.58 1.37
CA GLU A 591 -22.33 -1.02 0.18
C GLU A 591 -21.42 -1.23 -1.04
N ILE A 592 -22.03 -1.64 -2.16
CA ILE A 592 -21.31 -2.05 -3.36
C ILE A 592 -21.93 -1.44 -4.63
N GLY A 593 -21.08 -1.31 -5.65
CA GLY A 593 -21.47 -0.93 -7.00
C GLY A 593 -21.17 -2.01 -8.03
N GLU A 594 -21.85 -1.93 -9.16
CA GLU A 594 -21.55 -2.69 -10.38
C GLU A 594 -20.82 -1.78 -11.35
N VAL A 595 -19.85 -2.35 -12.06
CA VAL A 595 -19.16 -1.72 -13.18
C VAL A 595 -19.43 -2.51 -14.45
N VAL A 596 -19.72 -1.78 -15.52
CA VAL A 596 -19.94 -2.33 -16.87
C VAL A 596 -19.15 -1.48 -17.84
N TRP A 597 -18.55 -2.09 -18.86
CA TRP A 597 -18.02 -1.33 -19.98
C TRP A 597 -19.07 -1.23 -21.09
N LEU A 598 -19.29 -0.01 -21.58
CA LEU A 598 -20.28 0.28 -22.61
C LEU A 598 -19.59 0.84 -23.85
N ARG A 599 -19.96 0.32 -25.01
CA ARG A 599 -19.59 0.94 -26.28
C ARG A 599 -20.38 2.24 -26.49
N PRO A 600 -19.87 3.19 -27.28
CA PRO A 600 -20.56 4.45 -27.55
C PRO A 600 -21.97 4.29 -28.15
N ASP A 601 -22.25 3.17 -28.83
CA ASP A 601 -23.53 2.84 -29.48
C ASP A 601 -24.51 2.09 -28.55
N GLU A 602 -24.07 1.65 -27.37
CA GLU A 602 -24.89 0.87 -26.43
C GLU A 602 -25.68 1.73 -25.43
N ALA A 603 -25.42 3.03 -25.38
CA ALA A 603 -26.04 3.94 -24.42
C ALA A 603 -26.31 5.33 -25.02
N GLU A 604 -27.37 5.98 -24.54
CA GLU A 604 -27.54 7.43 -24.72
C GLU A 604 -26.63 8.17 -23.74
N ILE A 605 -25.74 8.99 -24.28
CA ILE A 605 -24.66 9.64 -23.53
C ILE A 605 -25.02 11.12 -23.31
N SER A 606 -24.99 11.57 -22.06
CA SER A 606 -25.14 12.97 -21.69
C SER A 606 -24.05 13.39 -20.71
N VAL A 607 -23.52 14.60 -20.85
CA VAL A 607 -22.50 15.14 -19.93
C VAL A 607 -23.19 15.52 -18.62
N VAL A 608 -22.53 15.25 -17.49
CA VAL A 608 -22.97 15.74 -16.18
C VAL A 608 -22.21 17.02 -15.86
N ASP A 609 -22.91 18.15 -15.91
CA ASP A 609 -22.32 19.48 -15.63
C ASP A 609 -22.25 19.83 -14.13
N GLU A 610 -22.71 18.93 -13.26
CA GLU A 610 -22.67 19.12 -11.81
C GLU A 610 -21.26 18.94 -11.26
N ALA A 611 -20.73 19.97 -10.58
CA ALA A 611 -19.43 19.95 -9.91
C ALA A 611 -19.48 19.16 -8.58
N LYS A 612 -19.90 17.89 -8.64
CA LYS A 612 -19.96 16.98 -7.49
C LYS A 612 -19.06 15.77 -7.73
N PRO A 613 -18.43 15.22 -6.67
CA PRO A 613 -17.72 13.96 -6.73
C PRO A 613 -18.61 12.83 -7.28
N LEU A 614 -18.03 11.91 -8.08
CA LEU A 614 -18.72 10.78 -8.70
C LEU A 614 -19.58 9.99 -7.70
N LEU A 615 -19.07 9.73 -6.48
CA LEU A 615 -19.82 8.96 -5.48
C LEU A 615 -21.11 9.67 -5.06
N GLN A 616 -21.09 10.99 -4.90
CA GLN A 616 -22.29 11.75 -4.55
C GLN A 616 -23.33 11.72 -5.69
N LEU A 617 -22.86 11.79 -6.93
CA LEU A 617 -23.73 11.67 -8.11
C LEU A 617 -24.36 10.26 -8.18
N LEU A 618 -23.59 9.21 -7.90
CA LEU A 618 -24.07 7.83 -7.86
C LEU A 618 -25.15 7.61 -6.78
N GLN A 619 -24.96 8.20 -5.60
CA GLN A 619 -25.95 8.17 -4.51
C GLN A 619 -27.24 8.92 -4.90
N GLN A 620 -27.12 10.06 -5.57
CA GLN A 620 -28.28 10.82 -6.08
C GLN A 620 -29.09 10.04 -7.11
N GLU A 621 -28.42 9.40 -8.09
CA GLU A 621 -29.10 8.58 -9.10
C GLU A 621 -29.84 7.39 -8.48
N ARG A 622 -29.24 6.74 -7.47
CA ARG A 622 -29.90 5.65 -6.74
C ARG A 622 -31.15 6.14 -6.00
N ASN A 623 -31.08 7.29 -5.33
CA ASN A 623 -32.22 7.87 -4.62
C ASN A 623 -33.35 8.26 -5.58
N HIS A 624 -33.01 8.82 -6.74
CA HIS A 624 -33.99 9.11 -7.79
C HIS A 624 -34.68 7.85 -8.32
N LYS A 625 -33.95 6.74 -8.52
CA LYS A 625 -34.52 5.45 -8.90
C LYS A 625 -35.48 4.91 -7.83
N ALA A 626 -35.08 4.99 -6.56
CA ALA A 626 -35.94 4.57 -5.44
C ALA A 626 -37.24 5.39 -5.39
N ALA A 627 -37.16 6.72 -5.54
CA ALA A 627 -38.34 7.59 -5.56
C ALA A 627 -39.29 7.28 -6.74
N ARG A 628 -38.75 7.02 -7.94
CA ARG A 628 -39.55 6.65 -9.12
C ARG A 628 -40.24 5.30 -8.96
N ASN A 629 -39.53 4.31 -8.44
CA ASN A 629 -40.12 2.99 -8.18
C ASN A 629 -41.27 3.09 -7.17
N VAL A 630 -41.12 3.89 -6.11
CA VAL A 630 -42.18 4.12 -5.12
C VAL A 630 -43.42 4.80 -5.73
N ALA A 631 -43.23 5.73 -6.67
CA ALA A 631 -44.33 6.39 -7.39
C ALA A 631 -45.06 5.45 -8.39
N ALA A 632 -44.32 4.51 -9.00
CA ALA A 632 -44.86 3.49 -9.90
C ALA A 632 -45.59 2.36 -9.14
N THR A 633 -45.12 1.97 -7.94
CA THR A 633 -45.83 0.99 -7.12
C THR A 633 -47.06 1.59 -6.44
N SER A 634 -47.09 2.91 -6.16
CA SER A 634 -48.27 3.57 -5.56
C SER A 634 -49.47 3.68 -6.50
N THR A 635 -49.30 3.51 -7.81
CA THR A 635 -50.41 3.50 -8.78
C THR A 635 -51.03 2.11 -9.00
N LEU A 636 -50.44 1.05 -8.43
CA LEU A 636 -50.88 -0.35 -8.60
C LEU A 636 -51.39 -1.01 -7.31
N VAL A 637 -51.31 -0.33 -6.17
CA VAL A 637 -51.76 -0.85 -4.86
C VAL A 637 -52.78 0.10 -4.23
N GLU A 638 -53.85 0.39 -4.98
CA GLU A 638 -55.13 0.88 -4.43
C GLU A 638 -56.16 -0.26 -4.50
N SER A 639 -55.93 -1.34 -3.76
CA SER A 639 -57.00 -2.25 -3.34
C SER A 639 -56.47 -3.20 -2.26
N ASP A 640 -57.05 -3.11 -1.06
CA ASP A 640 -57.08 -4.12 0.01
C ASP A 640 -55.80 -4.49 0.77
N ALA A 641 -55.31 -3.57 1.61
CA ALA A 641 -54.63 -3.96 2.85
C ALA A 641 -55.08 -3.05 4.00
N GLY A 642 -55.85 -3.62 4.94
CA GLY A 642 -56.37 -2.92 6.12
C GLY A 642 -55.32 -2.06 6.82
N LEU A 643 -55.60 -0.76 6.90
CA LEU A 643 -54.77 0.22 7.58
C LEU A 643 -55.09 0.13 9.08
N ALA A 644 -54.08 -0.13 9.91
CA ALA A 644 -54.21 0.08 11.35
C ALA A 644 -54.25 1.59 11.60
N ASP A 645 -55.19 2.06 12.42
CA ASP A 645 -55.28 3.47 12.80
C ASP A 645 -54.00 3.83 13.58
N LEU A 646 -53.30 4.87 13.13
CA LEU A 646 -52.06 5.31 13.76
C LEU A 646 -52.31 6.57 14.59
N VAL A 647 -51.64 6.69 15.72
CA VAL A 647 -51.57 7.95 16.45
C VAL A 647 -50.24 8.62 16.19
N VAL A 648 -50.29 9.90 15.83
CA VAL A 648 -49.13 10.79 15.71
C VAL A 648 -49.27 11.87 16.76
N CYS A 649 -48.28 12.03 17.63
CA CYS A 649 -48.26 13.14 18.59
C CYS A 649 -46.91 13.86 18.64
N GLU A 650 -46.97 15.16 18.83
CA GLU A 650 -45.83 16.05 19.01
C GLU A 650 -45.77 16.45 20.48
N ALA A 651 -44.61 16.25 21.10
CA ALA A 651 -44.32 16.68 22.45
C ALA A 651 -43.64 18.06 22.43
N HIS A 652 -44.28 19.05 23.04
CA HIS A 652 -43.77 20.40 23.23
C HIS A 652 -43.03 20.48 24.57
N ALA A 653 -41.71 20.63 24.54
CA ALA A 653 -40.91 20.88 25.75
C ALA A 653 -40.41 22.33 25.75
N GLU A 654 -40.61 23.06 26.86
CA GLU A 654 -40.31 24.51 26.96
C GLU A 654 -38.82 24.87 26.66
N THR A 655 -37.91 23.90 26.65
CA THR A 655 -36.48 24.12 26.40
C THR A 655 -35.82 23.06 25.49
N ALA A 656 -36.58 22.21 24.79
CA ALA A 656 -36.02 21.17 23.90
C ALA A 656 -36.76 21.09 22.56
N GLU A 657 -36.08 20.61 21.52
CA GLU A 657 -36.65 20.45 20.18
C GLU A 657 -37.89 19.52 20.19
N PRO A 658 -38.92 19.81 19.38
CA PRO A 658 -40.15 19.03 19.35
C PRO A 658 -39.86 17.58 18.95
N VAL A 659 -40.45 16.64 19.68
CA VAL A 659 -40.30 15.20 19.45
C VAL A 659 -41.62 14.65 18.92
N ILE A 660 -41.56 13.93 17.80
CA ILE A 660 -42.73 13.29 17.21
C ILE A 660 -42.75 11.81 17.57
N LEU A 661 -43.89 11.33 18.04
CA LEU A 661 -44.17 9.93 18.31
C LEU A 661 -45.22 9.44 17.32
N VAL A 662 -45.00 8.24 16.76
CA VAL A 662 -45.96 7.57 15.87
C VAL A 662 -46.19 6.15 16.37
N GLY A 663 -47.43 5.72 16.61
CA GLY A 663 -47.75 4.39 17.13
C GLY A 663 -49.06 3.83 16.60
N GLU A 664 -49.27 2.52 16.74
CA GLU A 664 -50.55 1.85 16.43
C GLU A 664 -51.56 2.11 17.53
N TRP A 665 -52.75 2.61 17.21
CA TRP A 665 -53.80 2.82 18.20
C TRP A 665 -54.76 1.64 18.26
N ASP A 666 -55.02 1.16 19.48
CA ASP A 666 -56.06 0.18 19.75
C ASP A 666 -57.26 0.88 20.39
N PRO A 667 -58.37 1.07 19.67
CA PRO A 667 -59.54 1.81 20.16
C PRO A 667 -60.28 1.09 21.30
N VAL A 668 -60.04 -0.22 21.51
CA VAL A 668 -60.71 -0.99 22.58
C VAL A 668 -59.97 -0.85 23.90
N SER A 669 -58.64 -0.80 23.86
CA SER A 669 -57.80 -0.66 25.06
C SER A 669 -57.32 0.77 25.33
N GLU A 670 -57.54 1.69 24.39
CA GLU A 670 -57.04 3.08 24.43
C GLU A 670 -55.51 3.14 24.65
N GLU A 671 -54.81 2.15 24.09
CA GLU A 671 -53.34 2.05 24.13
C GLU A 671 -52.74 2.37 22.77
N ILE A 672 -51.63 3.11 22.80
CA ILE A 672 -50.75 3.33 21.67
C ILE A 672 -49.61 2.31 21.75
N ARG A 673 -49.61 1.37 20.81
CA ARG A 673 -48.69 0.23 20.75
C ARG A 673 -47.52 0.51 19.82
N ARG A 674 -46.36 -0.05 20.18
CA ARG A 674 -45.12 0.02 19.41
C ARG A 674 -44.78 1.44 18.91
N PRO A 675 -44.79 2.48 19.76
CA PRO A 675 -44.47 3.83 19.32
C PRO A 675 -43.01 3.94 18.85
N ILE A 676 -42.80 4.65 17.75
CA ILE A 676 -41.47 5.07 17.29
C ILE A 676 -41.27 6.54 17.63
N ARG A 677 -40.03 6.92 17.93
CA ARG A 677 -39.65 8.30 18.26
C ARG A 677 -38.83 8.89 17.12
N LEU A 678 -39.17 10.13 16.75
CA LEU A 678 -38.48 10.93 15.75
C LEU A 678 -38.11 12.27 16.40
N ASP A 679 -36.86 12.69 16.26
CA ASP A 679 -36.46 14.06 16.59
C ASP A 679 -36.72 15.01 15.40
N GLY A 680 -36.48 16.31 15.58
CA GLY A 680 -36.72 17.31 14.55
C GLY A 680 -35.91 17.08 13.27
N ILE A 681 -34.66 16.60 13.40
CA ILE A 681 -33.77 16.31 12.28
C ILE A 681 -34.28 15.09 11.49
N ASP A 682 -34.71 14.04 12.17
CA ASP A 682 -35.32 12.87 11.54
C ASP A 682 -36.65 13.22 10.88
N ALA A 683 -37.49 14.03 11.53
CA ALA A 683 -38.75 14.49 10.94
C ALA A 683 -38.53 15.27 9.63
N GLU A 684 -37.56 16.20 9.59
CA GLU A 684 -37.17 16.93 8.38
C GLU A 684 -36.57 16.00 7.31
N ARG A 685 -35.71 15.06 7.72
CA ARG A 685 -35.12 14.04 6.82
C ARG A 685 -36.19 13.20 6.11
N TYR A 686 -37.32 12.97 6.76
CA TYR A 686 -38.46 12.24 6.19
C TYR A 686 -39.55 13.16 5.60
N GLY A 687 -39.34 14.49 5.59
CA GLY A 687 -40.24 15.47 5.00
C GLY A 687 -41.57 15.63 5.75
N LEU A 688 -41.59 15.35 7.05
CA LEU A 688 -42.78 15.45 7.89
C LEU A 688 -43.03 16.90 8.35
N ALA A 689 -44.30 17.28 8.45
CA ALA A 689 -44.75 18.60 8.84
C ALA A 689 -44.57 18.80 10.35
N VAL A 690 -43.83 19.84 10.70
CA VAL A 690 -43.66 20.32 12.08
C VAL A 690 -43.91 21.83 12.06
N PRO A 691 -44.81 22.39 12.89
CA PRO A 691 -45.62 21.72 13.92
C PRO A 691 -46.78 20.88 13.34
N LEU A 692 -47.27 19.91 14.10
CA LEU A 692 -48.41 19.09 13.70
C LEU A 692 -49.70 19.94 13.67
N THR A 693 -50.33 20.01 12.51
CA THR A 693 -51.66 20.60 12.30
C THR A 693 -52.56 19.58 11.63
N VAL A 694 -53.89 19.68 11.82
CA VAL A 694 -54.86 18.76 11.17
C VAL A 694 -54.61 18.65 9.66
N GLN A 695 -54.50 19.79 8.97
CA GLN A 695 -54.24 19.83 7.52
C GLN A 695 -52.87 19.25 7.14
N GLY A 696 -51.85 19.49 7.97
CA GLY A 696 -50.51 18.93 7.78
C GLY A 696 -50.51 17.42 7.88
N VAL A 697 -51.11 16.87 8.94
CA VAL A 697 -51.21 15.43 9.19
C VAL A 697 -52.10 14.74 8.14
N GLU A 698 -53.21 15.35 7.72
CA GLU A 698 -54.04 14.83 6.63
C GLU A 698 -53.25 14.70 5.33
N SER A 699 -52.57 15.77 4.92
CA SER A 699 -51.77 15.79 3.68
C SER A 699 -50.60 14.81 3.69
N GLN A 700 -50.15 14.37 4.89
CA GLN A 700 -49.00 13.50 5.08
C GLN A 700 -49.35 12.15 5.73
N SER A 701 -50.64 11.82 5.84
CA SER A 701 -51.13 10.57 6.46
C SER A 701 -50.45 9.32 5.91
N LEU A 702 -50.31 9.25 4.59
CA LEU A 702 -49.64 8.15 3.88
C LEU A 702 -48.12 8.11 4.17
N ALA A 703 -47.48 9.26 4.42
CA ALA A 703 -46.07 9.36 4.75
C ALA A 703 -45.80 8.84 6.17
N TYR A 704 -46.62 9.23 7.15
CA TYR A 704 -46.58 8.68 8.50
C TYR A 704 -46.79 7.17 8.53
N GLN A 705 -47.76 6.65 7.76
CA GLN A 705 -48.01 5.21 7.67
C GLN A 705 -46.84 4.43 7.08
N LYS A 706 -46.21 4.96 6.01
CA LYS A 706 -45.03 4.33 5.38
C LYS A 706 -43.82 4.37 6.30
N LEU A 707 -43.57 5.51 6.95
CA LEU A 707 -42.48 5.68 7.90
C LEU A 707 -42.63 4.71 9.07
N TYR A 708 -43.83 4.65 9.64
CA TYR A 708 -44.14 3.77 10.75
C TYR A 708 -43.87 2.31 10.39
N ARG A 709 -44.37 1.81 9.26
CA ARG A 709 -44.11 0.43 8.80
C ARG A 709 -42.63 0.10 8.62
N ARG A 710 -41.82 1.10 8.27
CA ARG A 710 -40.38 0.93 8.06
C ARG A 710 -39.62 0.86 9.39
N LEU A 711 -39.95 1.76 10.33
CA LEU A 711 -39.19 1.94 11.56
C LEU A 711 -39.70 1.07 12.72
N SER A 712 -40.99 0.72 12.76
CA SER A 712 -41.58 -0.11 13.82
C SER A 712 -41.02 -1.54 13.88
N ARG A 713 -40.25 -1.95 12.87
CA ARG A 713 -39.54 -3.25 12.82
C ARG A 713 -38.13 -3.20 13.41
N ILE A 714 -37.60 -2.02 13.69
CA ILE A 714 -36.20 -1.81 14.06
C ILE A 714 -36.09 -1.52 15.55
N GLU A 715 -36.80 -0.49 16.03
CA GLU A 715 -36.74 -0.05 17.43
C GLU A 715 -38.07 0.61 17.82
N THR A 716 -38.70 0.12 18.89
CA THR A 716 -39.99 0.61 19.37
C THR A 716 -39.94 0.85 20.87
N LEU A 717 -40.55 1.94 21.31
CA LEU A 717 -40.74 2.26 22.72
C LEU A 717 -41.86 1.38 23.35
N PRO A 718 -41.94 1.33 24.70
CA PRO A 718 -43.06 0.69 25.38
C PRO A 718 -44.40 1.34 25.01
N SER A 719 -45.46 0.54 24.95
CA SER A 719 -46.81 1.04 24.75
C SER A 719 -47.22 2.01 25.87
N PHE A 720 -48.01 3.03 25.55
CA PHE A 720 -48.54 3.98 26.53
C PHE A 720 -50.00 4.31 26.25
N SER A 721 -50.74 4.79 27.25
CA SER A 721 -52.16 5.12 27.10
C SER A 721 -52.37 6.41 26.31
N ALA A 722 -53.38 6.40 25.43
CA ALA A 722 -53.80 7.58 24.67
C ALA A 722 -54.26 8.73 25.58
N ASP A 723 -54.73 8.45 26.81
CA ASP A 723 -55.14 9.47 27.79
C ASP A 723 -54.02 10.43 28.17
N VAL A 724 -52.76 9.96 28.11
CA VAL A 724 -51.56 10.78 28.37
C VAL A 724 -51.41 11.89 27.34
N VAL A 725 -51.88 11.68 26.11
CA VAL A 725 -51.86 12.67 25.03
C VAL A 725 -53.07 13.59 25.12
N ARG A 726 -54.27 13.05 25.44
CA ARG A 726 -55.52 13.84 25.50
C ARG A 726 -55.55 14.87 26.63
N HIS A 727 -54.97 14.55 27.80
CA HIS A 727 -55.09 15.37 29.01
C HIS A 727 -53.84 16.20 29.34
N ASN A 728 -52.83 16.17 28.47
CA ASN A 728 -51.56 16.87 28.69
C ASN A 728 -51.38 18.00 27.67
N THR A 729 -51.39 19.25 28.15
CA THR A 729 -51.25 20.45 27.32
C THR A 729 -49.92 20.54 26.60
N ASN A 730 -48.95 19.72 26.98
CA ASN A 730 -47.63 19.65 26.34
C ASN A 730 -47.61 18.72 25.12
N PHE A 731 -48.75 18.13 24.73
CA PHE A 731 -48.84 17.27 23.55
C PHE A 731 -49.89 17.77 22.55
N SER A 732 -49.61 17.59 21.27
CA SER A 732 -50.58 17.74 20.19
C SER A 732 -50.70 16.40 19.46
N GLY A 733 -51.83 15.72 19.59
CA GLY A 733 -52.05 14.37 19.05
C GLY A 733 -53.12 14.30 17.97
N PHE A 734 -52.94 13.41 17.01
CA PHE A 734 -53.90 13.12 15.94
C PHE A 734 -53.97 11.61 15.69
N ILE A 735 -55.19 11.10 15.46
CA ILE A 735 -55.43 9.74 14.94
C ILE A 735 -55.51 9.81 13.42
N ILE A 736 -54.76 8.94 12.75
CA ILE A 736 -54.75 8.73 11.30
C ILE A 736 -55.47 7.41 11.01
N GLY A 737 -56.78 7.51 10.77
CA GLY A 737 -57.62 6.42 10.27
C GLY A 737 -58.13 6.70 8.86
N ALA A 738 -59.44 6.52 8.63
CA ALA A 738 -60.09 6.92 7.38
C ALA A 738 -60.17 8.45 7.21
N THR A 739 -60.24 9.17 8.33
CA THR A 739 -60.13 10.63 8.45
C THR A 739 -59.14 10.95 9.56
N VAL A 740 -58.52 12.14 9.55
CA VAL A 740 -57.62 12.55 10.63
C VAL A 740 -58.42 13.27 11.71
N GLU A 741 -58.34 12.76 12.94
CA GLU A 741 -59.07 13.30 14.08
C GLU A 741 -58.09 13.82 15.14
N PRO A 742 -58.27 15.04 15.67
CA PRO A 742 -57.48 15.50 16.81
C PRO A 742 -57.82 14.68 18.05
N LEU A 743 -56.80 14.32 18.83
CA LEU A 743 -56.90 13.56 20.08
C LEU A 743 -57.23 14.43 21.30
#